data_AF-A0A7H0F4L4-F1
#
_entry.id   AF-A0A7H0F4L4-F1
#
_cell.length_a   1.000
_cell.length_b   1.000
_cell.length_c   1.000
_cell.angle_alpha   90.00
_cell.angle_beta   90.00
_cell.angle_gamma   90.00
#
_symmetry.space_group_name_H-M   'P 1'
#
loop_
_entity.id
_entity.type
_entity.pdbx_description
1 polymer ?
#
loop_
_entity_poly.entity_id
_entity_poly.type
_entity_poly.pdbx_seq_one_letter_code
_entity_poly.pdbx_strand_id
1 'polypeptide(L)'
;MNRTTIKNFAIWARNHLKEQVSTRATQLTITEKTITEKTITDQRTFAGGLLSGEQTLNSEEAKQYQQLHSHIEYLLKQQASKNLDKKLTKQADSVLDILIEEIAYTWFNRLVALRFMEVKGYIGRVLSSSDRSLVDPDILRDRDSIADTGEIAGINRETLKKWEDLASKQTNPDEYLYRQLLLAQCQALSSSVPALFDTGYPALFLPVNLLGQDSIVGRLVKEIAQEDWEDIEIVGWLYQFYISERKDQVIGAKSKIEAKDIPAATQLFTPRWIVQYMVENSLGRLWLENHPQSNLREKMPYYLEGEKIRGGEEQSGDTAPLLGLLNPTPPSFKKVSPGIPLTPEELTVIDPACGSGHILVYAFDLLVEIYKEQGYLEKDIPGLILTHNLYGLDIDERAVQLASFAVLMKARAINKRVFKNAPTLNIKTVRCTRGYKLPAIQGVVEKDWQPLMEAFSDADNLGSLITPPSFNGTILRKQLADLALDNPLFQQEFVVFLRHLVDQAELLSNQYWVVVANPPYMGNRSFNLTIKTFVDKFYTKSKGDLFACFMERTIEMTENYGFMSAINQQSWMFLSTYEELRKYFLSNYTISSMLHLGSRTFPEIGGEVVQSTAFIVNKKEPINDRATYIRLVDYNDSELKRRNFISNKHRYSGVNQVNFSKIPGSAIAYWVSDKILEIFQQSKPLNDIANPCVGLQTGNNDRFLRLWTEVNINNIGFGLDSREAAKKSGKKWFPYNKGGEFRKWYGNQEYVVNWENDGFEIRNFGTEHGLKARSRPQNTDKYFQESITWSSVSSSYFSVRYSPKGFIFDVKGSSIFPHSQIIINLVGLLCSKVIANFMEIMNPTVSFQVGNVANLPIITSLQDSVFNQSIEQAINIAREDWDNFETSWDFQTHPLLRENSPNISTSFTNWQNRTETAFRQLQLLEEENNRYWIKSYGLETELTPEVPEDQVTIHRADPQRDMRSLISYIIGCIMGRYSLDKPGIIHAGSKFDPSLHQKFPASNDAIIPITDQTYFPNDILTRFEEFLQIAWDPNNLSANLKFIADTLTIKNSESPRERIRRYFLQEFISDHIQTYKKRPIYWLFTSGKKRAFNALIYLHRYQEDTLSRMRTDYVLELQIKLQGEITKYQKQLEISTNNADKKIATKRLKELQDQQSELAEYQEKLQHLADARIKLDLDDGVAYNYCQFKGLVYEGTDLKIADLEKASQWKN
;
A
#
# COMPACT_ATOMS: atom_id res chain seq x y z
N MET A 1 -8.26 -21.26 16.33
CA MET A 1 -8.68 -19.86 16.09
C MET A 1 -9.24 -19.64 14.70
N ASN A 2 -10.55 -19.48 14.60
CA ASN A 2 -11.21 -19.02 13.38
C ASN A 2 -11.15 -17.48 13.29
N ARG A 3 -10.11 -16.96 12.62
CA ARG A 3 -9.85 -15.51 12.52
C ARG A 3 -10.99 -14.72 11.86
N THR A 4 -11.73 -15.33 10.94
CA THR A 4 -12.85 -14.67 10.25
C THR A 4 -14.00 -14.37 11.21
N THR A 5 -14.36 -15.34 12.06
CA THR A 5 -15.42 -15.15 13.06
C THR A 5 -15.01 -14.09 14.09
N ILE A 6 -13.79 -14.16 14.61
CA ILE A 6 -13.24 -13.20 15.57
C ILE A 6 -13.24 -11.78 14.97
N LYS A 7 -12.84 -11.64 13.70
CA LYS A 7 -12.84 -10.36 12.98
C LYS A 7 -14.23 -9.77 12.86
N ASN A 8 -15.20 -10.57 12.39
CA ASN A 8 -16.57 -10.11 12.20
C ASN A 8 -17.21 -9.68 13.52
N PHE A 9 -16.99 -10.45 14.59
CA PHE A 9 -17.45 -10.09 15.93
C PHE A 9 -16.83 -8.78 16.41
N ALA A 10 -15.50 -8.60 16.31
CA ALA A 10 -14.83 -7.41 16.81
C ALA A 10 -15.27 -6.12 16.12
N ILE A 11 -15.43 -6.15 14.78
CA ILE A 11 -15.93 -5.02 14.00
C ILE A 11 -17.37 -4.69 14.39
N TRP A 12 -18.24 -5.69 14.51
CA TRP A 12 -19.61 -5.49 14.95
C TRP A 12 -19.67 -4.92 16.38
N ALA A 13 -18.91 -5.51 17.31
CA ALA A 13 -18.89 -5.13 18.72
C ALA A 13 -18.44 -3.69 18.91
N ARG A 14 -17.45 -3.23 18.12
CA ARG A 14 -17.05 -1.81 18.10
C ARG A 14 -18.22 -0.90 17.77
N ASN A 15 -18.86 -1.12 16.63
CA ASN A 15 -19.93 -0.24 16.16
C ASN A 15 -21.14 -0.27 17.10
N HIS A 16 -21.48 -1.45 17.62
CA HIS A 16 -22.56 -1.61 18.60
C HIS A 16 -22.28 -0.90 19.93
N LEU A 17 -21.07 -1.04 20.49
CA LEU A 17 -20.70 -0.37 21.73
C LEU A 17 -20.68 1.16 21.58
N LYS A 18 -20.19 1.68 20.45
CA LYS A 18 -20.23 3.13 20.20
C LYS A 18 -21.65 3.68 20.18
N GLU A 19 -22.58 2.96 19.56
CA GLU A 19 -24.00 3.33 19.54
C GLU A 19 -24.60 3.35 20.95
N GLN A 20 -24.31 2.32 21.76
CA GLN A 20 -24.78 2.24 23.14
C GLN A 20 -24.19 3.34 24.03
N VAL A 21 -22.89 3.61 23.90
CA VAL A 21 -22.21 4.69 24.63
C VAL A 21 -22.76 6.05 24.22
N SER A 22 -23.00 6.29 22.92
CA SER A 22 -23.60 7.53 22.41
C SER A 22 -25.01 7.75 22.97
N THR A 23 -25.81 6.68 23.02
CA THR A 23 -27.16 6.72 23.60
C THR A 23 -27.09 7.09 25.09
N ARG A 24 -26.16 6.47 25.82
CA ARG A 24 -25.98 6.73 27.25
C ARG A 24 -25.40 8.13 27.53
N ALA A 25 -24.50 8.63 26.70
CA ALA A 25 -24.00 10.01 26.76
C ALA A 25 -25.15 11.02 26.64
N THR A 26 -26.06 10.79 25.69
CA THR A 26 -27.24 11.63 25.50
C THR A 26 -28.14 11.64 26.74
N GLN A 27 -28.36 10.49 27.38
CA GLN A 27 -29.14 10.39 28.64
C GLN A 27 -28.49 11.17 29.80
N LEU A 28 -27.16 11.22 29.83
CA LEU A 28 -26.36 11.98 30.81
C LEU A 28 -26.18 13.45 30.41
N THR A 29 -26.92 13.93 29.41
CA THR A 29 -26.84 15.29 28.85
C THR A 29 -25.46 15.67 28.29
N ILE A 30 -24.69 14.68 27.83
CA ILE A 30 -23.39 14.85 27.19
C ILE A 30 -23.60 14.77 25.68
N THR A 31 -23.73 15.93 25.06
CA THR A 31 -23.91 16.14 23.61
C THR A 31 -22.86 17.12 23.09
N GLU A 32 -22.67 17.21 21.77
CA GLU A 32 -21.75 18.21 21.21
C GLU A 32 -22.12 19.63 21.62
N LYS A 33 -23.42 19.92 21.68
CA LYS A 33 -23.94 21.24 22.07
C LYS A 33 -23.53 21.58 23.51
N THR A 34 -23.78 20.68 24.46
CA THR A 34 -23.48 20.90 25.89
C THR A 34 -21.98 20.99 26.18
N ILE A 35 -21.15 20.23 25.43
CA ILE A 35 -19.69 20.30 25.53
C ILE A 35 -19.19 21.65 24.99
N THR A 36 -19.70 22.09 23.82
CA THR A 36 -19.25 23.32 23.14
C THR A 36 -19.68 24.59 23.88
N GLU A 37 -20.92 24.62 24.38
CA GLU A 37 -21.48 25.75 25.13
C GLU A 37 -20.98 25.81 26.58
N LYS A 38 -20.18 24.82 27.03
CA LYS A 38 -19.71 24.67 28.42
C LYS A 38 -20.85 24.68 29.44
N THR A 39 -22.02 24.18 29.05
CA THR A 39 -23.26 24.20 29.86
C THR A 39 -23.44 22.95 30.73
N ILE A 40 -22.40 22.12 30.90
CA ILE A 40 -22.40 20.97 31.84
C ILE A 40 -22.57 21.44 33.32
N THR A 41 -22.69 22.75 33.57
CA THR A 41 -22.66 23.42 34.88
C THR A 41 -23.97 23.58 35.63
N ASP A 42 -25.14 23.15 35.14
CA ASP A 42 -26.38 23.28 35.93
C ASP A 42 -26.52 22.18 37.00
N GLN A 43 -25.64 22.24 38.00
CA GLN A 43 -25.68 21.40 39.20
C GLN A 43 -26.80 21.87 40.13
N ARG A 44 -27.88 21.11 40.23
CA ARG A 44 -28.82 21.20 41.36
C ARG A 44 -28.58 20.02 42.29
N THR A 45 -27.79 20.24 43.34
CA THR A 45 -27.69 19.31 44.47
C THR A 45 -29.02 19.30 45.22
N PHE A 46 -29.67 18.13 45.27
CA PHE A 46 -30.76 17.85 46.21
C PHE A 46 -30.26 16.91 47.31
N ALA A 47 -30.91 16.94 48.47
CA ALA A 47 -30.59 16.07 49.60
C ALA A 47 -30.74 14.59 49.20
N GLY A 48 -29.64 13.95 48.80
CA GLY A 48 -29.56 12.51 48.48
C GLY A 48 -28.98 12.13 47.10
N GLY A 49 -28.64 13.06 46.20
CA GLY A 49 -28.06 12.73 44.89
C GLY A 49 -27.87 13.92 43.93
N LEU A 50 -27.25 13.66 42.77
CA LEU A 50 -27.03 14.64 41.70
C LEU A 50 -28.03 14.42 40.55
N LEU A 51 -28.77 15.45 40.15
CA LEU A 51 -29.64 15.40 38.96
C LEU A 51 -28.81 15.76 37.71
N SER A 52 -28.72 14.83 36.76
CA SER A 52 -28.14 15.07 35.42
C SER A 52 -29.16 14.62 34.37
N GLY A 53 -29.73 15.58 33.64
CA GLY A 53 -30.88 15.33 32.75
C GLY A 53 -32.11 14.83 33.52
N GLU A 54 -32.67 13.71 33.08
CA GLU A 54 -33.80 13.02 33.72
C GLU A 54 -33.38 11.98 34.78
N GLN A 55 -32.07 11.80 35.04
CA GLN A 55 -31.55 10.78 35.95
C GLN A 55 -31.05 11.36 37.28
N THR A 56 -31.36 10.66 38.38
CA THR A 56 -30.78 10.93 39.71
C THR A 56 -29.60 9.99 39.92
N LEU A 57 -28.39 10.54 40.01
CA LEU A 57 -27.16 9.81 40.27
C LEU A 57 -26.96 9.64 41.78
N ASN A 58 -26.56 8.43 42.19
CA ASN A 58 -26.16 8.16 43.57
C ASN A 58 -24.78 8.80 43.89
N SER A 59 -24.31 8.68 45.13
CA SER A 59 -23.05 9.31 45.57
C SER A 59 -21.81 8.86 44.79
N GLU A 60 -21.73 7.58 44.40
CA GLU A 60 -20.61 7.05 43.62
C GLU A 60 -20.71 7.47 42.15
N GLU A 61 -21.90 7.38 41.56
CA GLU A 61 -22.16 7.85 40.19
C GLU A 61 -21.91 9.35 40.05
N ALA A 62 -22.22 10.15 41.07
CA ALA A 62 -21.92 11.58 41.10
C ALA A 62 -20.40 11.84 41.08
N LYS A 63 -19.61 11.05 41.82
CA LYS A 63 -18.15 11.12 41.81
C LYS A 63 -17.59 10.72 40.44
N GLN A 64 -18.10 9.65 39.84
CA GLN A 64 -17.75 9.23 38.48
C GLN A 64 -18.11 10.30 37.44
N TYR A 65 -19.24 10.98 37.60
CA TYR A 65 -19.65 12.07 36.71
C TYR A 65 -18.74 13.30 36.83
N GLN A 66 -18.24 13.61 38.04
CA GLN A 66 -17.23 14.66 38.24
C GLN A 66 -15.90 14.31 37.56
N GLN A 67 -15.48 13.05 37.62
CA GLN A 67 -14.29 12.58 36.90
C GLN A 67 -14.46 12.70 35.39
N LEU A 68 -15.63 12.30 34.87
CA LEU A 68 -15.99 12.46 33.46
C LEU A 68 -15.90 13.91 33.00
N HIS A 69 -16.45 14.83 33.80
CA HIS A 69 -16.40 16.25 33.50
C HIS A 69 -14.95 16.76 33.43
N SER A 70 -14.12 16.35 34.40
CA SER A 70 -12.69 16.69 34.44
C SER A 70 -11.95 16.17 33.19
N HIS A 71 -12.27 14.96 32.74
CA HIS A 71 -11.72 14.39 31.51
C HIS A 71 -12.18 15.12 30.24
N ILE A 72 -13.46 15.50 30.16
CA ILE A 72 -13.99 16.30 29.04
C ILE A 72 -13.26 17.66 28.97
N GLU A 73 -13.05 18.32 30.11
CA GLU A 73 -12.25 19.55 30.16
C GLU A 73 -10.81 19.34 29.68
N TYR A 74 -10.20 18.21 30.06
CA TYR A 74 -8.86 17.83 29.60
C TYR A 74 -8.81 17.66 28.07
N LEU A 75 -9.76 16.92 27.48
CA LEU A 75 -9.85 16.74 26.03
C LEU A 75 -10.09 18.08 25.30
N LEU A 76 -10.92 18.97 25.87
CA LEU A 76 -11.13 20.32 25.33
C LEU A 76 -9.85 21.17 25.37
N LYS A 77 -9.08 21.13 26.45
CA LYS A 77 -7.80 21.84 26.58
C LYS A 77 -6.78 21.32 25.56
N GLN A 78 -6.71 20.00 25.36
CA GLN A 78 -5.90 19.36 24.33
C GLN A 78 -6.30 19.85 22.93
N GLN A 79 -7.59 19.85 22.59
CA GLN A 79 -8.07 20.29 21.27
C GLN A 79 -7.84 21.80 21.03
N ALA A 80 -7.99 22.63 22.06
CA ALA A 80 -7.73 24.07 21.97
C ALA A 80 -6.24 24.37 21.72
N SER A 81 -5.33 23.62 22.35
CA SER A 81 -3.88 23.77 22.13
C SER A 81 -3.45 23.40 20.71
N LYS A 82 -4.13 22.44 20.07
CA LYS A 82 -3.90 22.04 18.67
C LYS A 82 -4.42 23.07 17.66
N ASN A 83 -5.42 23.87 18.03
CA ASN A 83 -6.03 24.88 17.14
C ASN A 83 -5.26 26.21 17.06
N LEU A 84 -4.20 26.42 17.86
CA LEU A 84 -3.32 27.58 17.70
C LEU A 84 -2.42 27.48 16.46
N ASP A 85 -2.17 26.29 15.93
CA ASP A 85 -1.43 26.03 14.68
C ASP A 85 -2.36 25.97 13.47
N LYS A 86 -3.05 27.08 13.14
CA LYS A 86 -3.96 27.12 11.98
C LYS A 86 -3.21 27.28 10.65
N LYS A 87 -3.20 26.20 9.86
CA LYS A 87 -3.60 26.15 8.44
C LYS A 87 -3.51 24.70 7.98
N LEU A 88 -4.65 24.11 7.58
CA LEU A 88 -4.84 22.76 7.01
C LEU A 88 -5.34 21.70 8.01
N THR A 89 -6.65 21.56 8.15
CA THR A 89 -7.33 20.24 8.23
C THR A 89 -8.85 20.47 8.12
N LYS A 90 -9.49 19.82 7.14
CA LYS A 90 -10.94 19.69 7.06
C LYS A 90 -11.29 18.40 7.83
N GLN A 91 -12.23 18.48 8.77
CA GLN A 91 -12.70 17.43 9.70
C GLN A 91 -11.73 17.03 10.82
N ALA A 92 -11.78 17.75 11.94
CA ALA A 92 -11.33 17.21 13.22
C ALA A 92 -12.53 16.52 13.90
N ASP A 93 -12.37 15.27 14.33
CA ASP A 93 -13.34 14.55 15.18
C ASP A 93 -13.66 15.42 16.42
N SER A 94 -14.93 15.43 16.87
CA SER A 94 -15.32 16.22 18.03
C SER A 94 -14.81 15.58 19.34
N VAL A 95 -14.77 16.34 20.44
CA VAL A 95 -14.44 15.77 21.77
C VAL A 95 -15.39 14.63 22.13
N LEU A 96 -16.65 14.72 21.71
CA LEU A 96 -17.66 13.69 21.94
C LEU A 96 -17.27 12.38 21.23
N ASP A 97 -16.84 12.45 19.97
CA ASP A 97 -16.43 11.27 19.20
C ASP A 97 -15.23 10.56 19.85
N ILE A 98 -14.25 11.33 20.35
CA ILE A 98 -13.08 10.80 21.06
C ILE A 98 -13.52 10.08 22.34
N LEU A 99 -14.37 10.72 23.14
CA LEU A 99 -14.89 10.16 24.38
C LEU A 99 -15.70 8.88 24.15
N ILE A 100 -16.57 8.86 23.13
CA ILE A 100 -17.38 7.68 22.78
C ILE A 100 -16.49 6.51 22.40
N GLU A 101 -15.49 6.74 21.55
CA GLU A 101 -14.55 5.69 21.12
C GLU A 101 -13.77 5.13 22.33
N GLU A 102 -13.27 5.99 23.20
CA GLU A 102 -12.49 5.60 24.38
C GLU A 102 -13.29 4.73 25.36
N ILE A 103 -14.53 5.13 25.65
CA ILE A 103 -15.42 4.38 26.57
C ILE A 103 -15.86 3.05 25.93
N ALA A 104 -16.27 3.07 24.66
CA ALA A 104 -16.66 1.85 23.94
C ALA A 104 -15.51 0.85 23.93
N TYR A 105 -14.30 1.33 23.68
CA TYR A 105 -13.10 0.53 23.69
C TYR A 105 -12.80 -0.07 25.08
N THR A 106 -12.92 0.73 26.14
CA THR A 106 -12.71 0.29 27.53
C THR A 106 -13.64 -0.88 27.88
N TRP A 107 -14.93 -0.78 27.55
CA TRP A 107 -15.89 -1.85 27.80
C TRP A 107 -15.63 -3.10 26.96
N PHE A 108 -15.24 -2.93 25.70
CA PHE A 108 -14.83 -4.07 24.85
C PHE A 108 -13.70 -4.87 25.52
N ASN A 109 -12.62 -4.21 25.93
CA ASN A 109 -11.50 -4.89 26.56
C ASN A 109 -11.86 -5.53 27.91
N ARG A 110 -12.67 -4.88 28.74
CA ARG A 110 -13.14 -5.44 30.02
C ARG A 110 -13.93 -6.73 29.82
N LEU A 111 -14.88 -6.74 28.87
CA LEU A 111 -15.67 -7.93 28.56
C LEU A 111 -14.81 -9.07 28.00
N VAL A 112 -13.89 -8.76 27.10
CA VAL A 112 -12.93 -9.74 26.55
C VAL A 112 -12.05 -10.33 27.64
N ALA A 113 -11.53 -9.51 28.56
CA ALA A 113 -10.72 -9.97 29.68
C ALA A 113 -11.50 -10.83 30.67
N LEU A 114 -12.74 -10.41 31.03
CA LEU A 114 -13.63 -11.21 31.87
C LEU A 114 -13.92 -12.57 31.24
N ARG A 115 -14.20 -12.60 29.92
CA ARG A 115 -14.43 -13.84 29.18
C ARG A 115 -13.22 -14.76 29.22
N PHE A 116 -12.01 -14.23 29.02
CA PHE A 116 -10.78 -15.01 29.13
C PHE A 116 -10.62 -15.59 30.55
N MET A 117 -10.77 -14.76 31.58
CA MET A 117 -10.57 -15.17 32.98
C MET A 117 -11.60 -16.22 33.45
N GLU A 118 -12.87 -16.12 33.05
CA GLU A 118 -13.89 -17.11 33.43
C GLU A 118 -13.68 -18.45 32.70
N VAL A 119 -13.25 -18.44 31.43
CA VAL A 119 -12.98 -19.68 30.68
C VAL A 119 -11.78 -20.41 31.28
N LYS A 120 -10.77 -19.66 31.72
CA LYS A 120 -9.61 -20.19 32.47
C LYS A 120 -9.91 -20.55 33.92
N GLY A 121 -11.11 -20.26 34.44
CA GLY A 121 -11.48 -20.50 35.84
C GLY A 121 -10.68 -19.67 36.84
N TYR A 122 -10.21 -18.48 36.45
CA TYR A 122 -9.53 -17.54 37.35
C TYR A 122 -10.52 -16.74 38.19
N ILE A 123 -11.73 -16.58 37.68
CA ILE A 123 -12.91 -16.02 38.33
C ILE A 123 -14.10 -16.95 38.07
N GLY A 124 -15.21 -16.74 38.78
CA GLY A 124 -16.48 -17.42 38.49
C GLY A 124 -17.01 -17.12 37.09
N ARG A 125 -18.13 -17.75 36.73
CA ARG A 125 -18.80 -17.57 35.43
C ARG A 125 -19.61 -16.26 35.46
N VAL A 126 -18.97 -15.17 35.04
CA VAL A 126 -19.48 -13.80 35.10
C VAL A 126 -20.34 -13.46 33.89
N LEU A 127 -19.92 -13.90 32.71
CA LEU A 127 -20.55 -13.59 31.42
C LEU A 127 -21.33 -14.77 30.83
N SER A 128 -21.08 -15.98 31.31
CA SER A 128 -21.69 -17.22 30.80
C SER A 128 -22.25 -18.10 31.92
N SER A 129 -22.95 -19.16 31.54
CA SER A 129 -23.44 -20.21 32.44
C SER A 129 -22.53 -21.45 32.35
N SER A 130 -22.35 -22.15 33.47
CA SER A 130 -21.74 -23.49 33.52
C SER A 130 -22.65 -24.54 32.85
N ASP A 131 -23.97 -24.34 32.88
CA ASP A 131 -24.94 -25.11 32.11
C ASP A 131 -25.18 -24.45 30.74
N ARG A 132 -24.73 -25.13 29.67
CA ARG A 132 -24.82 -24.66 28.29
C ARG A 132 -26.26 -24.49 27.77
N SER A 133 -27.25 -25.04 28.46
CA SER A 133 -28.67 -24.86 28.11
C SER A 133 -29.27 -23.55 28.62
N LEU A 134 -28.59 -22.87 29.55
CA LEU A 134 -29.04 -21.63 30.17
C LEU A 134 -28.34 -20.42 29.58
N VAL A 135 -29.11 -19.34 29.39
CA VAL A 135 -28.61 -18.07 28.83
C VAL A 135 -28.09 -17.16 29.94
N ASP A 136 -28.69 -17.23 31.13
CA ASP A 136 -28.36 -16.36 32.25
C ASP A 136 -27.00 -16.72 32.87
N PRO A 137 -26.10 -15.75 33.09
CA PRO A 137 -24.79 -16.01 33.69
C PRO A 137 -24.88 -16.54 35.12
N ASP A 138 -23.93 -17.40 35.52
CA ASP A 138 -23.94 -17.99 36.86
C ASP A 138 -23.81 -16.94 37.97
N ILE A 139 -23.09 -15.83 37.74
CA ILE A 139 -23.00 -14.73 38.73
C ILE A 139 -24.37 -14.20 39.17
N LEU A 140 -25.38 -14.23 38.30
CA LEU A 140 -26.75 -13.81 38.61
C LEU A 140 -27.53 -14.91 39.37
N ARG A 141 -27.28 -16.17 39.04
CA ARG A 141 -27.93 -17.35 39.63
C ARG A 141 -27.37 -17.68 41.02
N ASP A 142 -26.07 -17.52 41.19
CA ASP A 142 -25.31 -17.82 42.40
C ASP A 142 -25.17 -16.59 43.32
N ARG A 143 -25.90 -15.50 43.04
CA ARG A 143 -25.80 -14.22 43.77
C ARG A 143 -25.93 -14.38 45.29
N ASP A 144 -26.82 -15.26 45.75
CA ASP A 144 -27.01 -15.56 47.17
C ASP A 144 -25.76 -16.21 47.79
N SER A 145 -25.18 -17.20 47.08
CA SER A 145 -23.96 -17.88 47.50
C SER A 145 -22.75 -16.93 47.51
N ILE A 146 -22.64 -16.06 46.51
CA ILE A 146 -21.59 -15.03 46.44
C ILE A 146 -21.71 -14.07 47.63
N ALA A 147 -22.93 -13.64 47.98
CA ALA A 147 -23.17 -12.75 49.10
C ALA A 147 -22.94 -13.42 50.48
N ASP A 148 -23.15 -14.72 50.60
CA ASP A 148 -22.87 -15.50 51.82
C ASP A 148 -21.38 -15.75 52.03
N THR A 149 -20.68 -16.10 50.96
CA THR A 149 -19.24 -16.43 51.00
C THR A 149 -18.36 -15.19 50.99
N GLY A 150 -18.87 -14.05 50.50
CA GLY A 150 -18.09 -12.85 50.26
C GLY A 150 -17.03 -13.04 49.18
N GLU A 151 -17.26 -13.96 48.22
CA GLU A 151 -16.30 -14.30 47.16
C GLU A 151 -15.90 -13.08 46.34
N ILE A 152 -16.86 -12.19 46.05
CA ILE A 152 -16.63 -10.91 45.38
C ILE A 152 -16.63 -9.80 46.43
N ALA A 153 -15.49 -9.11 46.55
CA ALA A 153 -15.33 -8.01 47.48
C ALA A 153 -16.40 -6.92 47.23
N GLY A 154 -17.09 -6.52 48.29
CA GLY A 154 -18.17 -5.52 48.23
C GLY A 154 -19.58 -6.11 48.07
N ILE A 155 -19.72 -7.43 47.89
CA ILE A 155 -21.02 -8.11 47.86
C ILE A 155 -21.23 -8.88 49.16
N ASN A 156 -22.24 -8.46 49.93
CA ASN A 156 -22.70 -9.16 51.13
C ASN A 156 -24.24 -9.16 51.18
N ARG A 157 -24.82 -9.90 52.12
CA ARG A 157 -26.30 -10.01 52.27
C ARG A 157 -27.02 -8.66 52.36
N GLU A 158 -26.43 -7.67 53.02
CA GLU A 158 -27.02 -6.34 53.16
C GLU A 158 -27.01 -5.58 51.82
N THR A 159 -25.88 -5.62 51.11
CA THR A 159 -25.70 -4.95 49.82
C THR A 159 -26.56 -5.60 48.73
N LEU A 160 -26.61 -6.94 48.71
CA LEU A 160 -27.44 -7.68 47.77
C LEU A 160 -28.92 -7.36 47.98
N LYS A 161 -29.40 -7.39 49.23
CA LYS A 161 -30.79 -7.04 49.55
C LYS A 161 -31.14 -5.62 49.12
N LYS A 162 -30.24 -4.66 49.34
CA LYS A 162 -30.41 -3.28 48.85
C LYS A 162 -30.53 -3.23 47.33
N TRP A 163 -29.74 -4.02 46.59
CA TRP A 163 -29.85 -4.08 45.13
C TRP A 163 -31.14 -4.76 44.67
N GLU A 164 -31.60 -5.82 45.34
CA GLU A 164 -32.88 -6.48 45.04
C GLU A 164 -34.08 -5.53 45.27
N ASP A 165 -34.07 -4.77 46.36
CA ASP A 165 -35.10 -3.75 46.67
C ASP A 165 -35.13 -2.61 45.63
N LEU A 166 -33.99 -2.31 45.01
CA LEU A 166 -33.90 -1.34 43.90
C LEU A 166 -34.30 -1.96 42.57
N ALA A 167 -33.91 -3.21 42.32
CA ALA A 167 -34.22 -3.96 41.11
C ALA A 167 -35.71 -4.19 40.95
N SER A 168 -36.44 -4.44 42.04
CA SER A 168 -37.90 -4.63 42.04
C SER A 168 -38.69 -3.40 41.54
N LYS A 169 -38.03 -2.24 41.46
CA LYS A 169 -38.62 -0.98 40.96
C LYS A 169 -38.26 -0.70 39.50
N GLN A 170 -37.47 -1.55 38.86
CA GLN A 170 -37.02 -1.41 37.48
C GLN A 170 -37.91 -2.22 36.53
N THR A 171 -37.96 -1.83 35.25
CA THR A 171 -38.71 -2.56 34.22
C THR A 171 -38.15 -3.97 33.95
N ASN A 172 -36.84 -4.16 34.15
CA ASN A 172 -36.18 -5.47 34.08
C ASN A 172 -35.28 -5.66 35.32
N PRO A 173 -35.80 -6.31 36.39
CA PRO A 173 -35.07 -6.50 37.63
C PRO A 173 -33.75 -7.29 37.46
N ASP A 174 -33.78 -8.38 36.70
CA ASP A 174 -32.61 -9.27 36.51
C ASP A 174 -31.48 -8.56 35.76
N GLU A 175 -31.80 -7.77 34.74
CA GLU A 175 -30.82 -6.94 34.03
C GLU A 175 -30.18 -5.90 34.95
N TYR A 176 -30.97 -5.26 35.83
CA TYR A 176 -30.43 -4.31 36.81
C TYR A 176 -29.48 -5.00 37.79
N LEU A 177 -29.90 -6.13 38.36
CA LEU A 177 -29.10 -6.95 39.28
C LEU A 177 -27.79 -7.39 38.62
N TYR A 178 -27.86 -7.93 37.40
CA TYR A 178 -26.69 -8.37 36.65
C TYR A 178 -25.68 -7.24 36.42
N ARG A 179 -26.14 -6.04 36.06
CA ARG A 179 -25.27 -4.88 35.87
C ARG A 179 -24.53 -4.47 37.16
N GLN A 180 -25.20 -4.52 38.32
CA GLN A 180 -24.56 -4.23 39.61
C GLN A 180 -23.51 -5.29 39.97
N LEU A 181 -23.83 -6.57 39.76
CA LEU A 181 -22.91 -7.69 39.98
C LEU A 181 -21.67 -7.58 39.08
N LEU A 182 -21.86 -7.24 37.81
CA LEU A 182 -20.77 -7.04 36.85
C LEU A 182 -19.85 -5.88 37.23
N LEU A 183 -20.41 -4.76 37.70
CA LEU A 183 -19.63 -3.62 38.20
C LEU A 183 -18.85 -3.98 39.46
N ALA A 184 -19.46 -4.72 40.40
CA ALA A 184 -18.80 -5.19 41.60
C ALA A 184 -17.65 -6.16 41.29
N GLN A 185 -17.83 -7.04 40.30
CA GLN A 185 -16.75 -7.89 39.81
C GLN A 185 -15.59 -7.08 39.21
N CYS A 186 -15.89 -6.05 38.41
CA CYS A 186 -14.86 -5.15 37.88
C CYS A 186 -14.13 -4.41 39.03
N GLN A 187 -14.89 -3.91 40.02
CA GLN A 187 -14.34 -3.27 41.21
C GLN A 187 -13.39 -4.19 41.98
N ALA A 188 -13.76 -5.46 42.17
CA ALA A 188 -12.90 -6.43 42.85
C ALA A 188 -11.58 -6.65 42.09
N LEU A 189 -11.64 -6.68 40.76
CA LEU A 189 -10.47 -6.86 39.89
C LEU A 189 -9.60 -5.61 39.75
N SER A 190 -10.11 -4.41 40.08
CA SER A 190 -9.38 -3.14 39.98
C SER A 190 -8.06 -3.13 40.76
N SER A 191 -8.00 -3.84 41.88
CA SER A 191 -6.79 -3.95 42.70
C SER A 191 -5.73 -4.88 42.09
N SER A 192 -6.17 -5.94 41.39
CA SER A 192 -5.29 -6.96 40.81
C SER A 192 -4.86 -6.61 39.38
N VAL A 193 -5.73 -5.94 38.62
CA VAL A 193 -5.53 -5.60 37.21
C VAL A 193 -5.94 -4.13 36.97
N PRO A 194 -5.26 -3.17 37.64
CA PRO A 194 -5.66 -1.76 37.64
C PRO A 194 -5.62 -1.09 36.28
N ALA A 195 -4.81 -1.60 35.34
CA ALA A 195 -4.72 -1.06 34.00
C ALA A 195 -6.03 -1.16 33.20
N LEU A 196 -6.88 -2.17 33.49
CA LEU A 196 -8.06 -2.46 32.68
C LEU A 196 -9.39 -2.23 33.43
N PHE A 197 -9.42 -2.54 34.73
CA PHE A 197 -10.63 -2.48 35.55
C PHE A 197 -10.63 -1.27 36.49
N ASP A 198 -10.24 -0.10 36.00
CA ASP A 198 -10.39 1.14 36.77
C ASP A 198 -11.86 1.39 37.14
N THR A 199 -12.07 2.10 38.25
CA THR A 199 -13.39 2.30 38.85
C THR A 199 -13.96 3.68 38.49
N GLY A 200 -13.46 4.27 37.40
CA GLY A 200 -13.73 5.66 37.02
C GLY A 200 -15.03 5.86 36.25
N TYR A 201 -15.12 6.98 35.53
CA TYR A 201 -16.31 7.34 34.75
C TYR A 201 -16.77 6.33 33.68
N PRO A 202 -15.93 5.45 33.08
CA PRO A 202 -16.44 4.48 32.10
C PRO A 202 -17.55 3.59 32.68
N ALA A 203 -17.59 3.39 34.01
CA ALA A 203 -18.64 2.66 34.71
C ALA A 203 -20.07 3.19 34.43
N LEU A 204 -20.23 4.52 34.28
CA LEU A 204 -21.52 5.17 33.98
C LEU A 204 -22.13 4.73 32.64
N PHE A 205 -21.27 4.21 31.76
CA PHE A 205 -21.58 3.84 30.38
C PHE A 205 -21.69 2.33 30.17
N LEU A 206 -21.78 1.53 31.25
CA LEU A 206 -22.04 0.10 31.12
C LEU A 206 -23.31 -0.10 30.26
N PRO A 207 -23.22 -0.88 29.15
CA PRO A 207 -24.36 -1.08 28.29
C PRO A 207 -25.59 -1.64 28.99
N VAL A 208 -26.73 -1.46 28.34
CA VAL A 208 -28.03 -2.00 28.76
C VAL A 208 -28.38 -3.22 27.90
N ASN A 209 -29.27 -4.07 28.41
CA ASN A 209 -29.75 -5.29 27.75
C ASN A 209 -28.61 -6.31 27.52
N LEU A 210 -27.76 -6.52 28.52
CA LEU A 210 -26.63 -7.43 28.47
C LEU A 210 -27.05 -8.91 28.54
N LEU A 211 -28.21 -9.23 29.13
CA LEU A 211 -28.72 -10.61 29.22
C LEU A 211 -29.34 -11.14 27.91
N GLY A 212 -29.57 -10.27 26.91
CA GLY A 212 -30.15 -10.67 25.62
C GLY A 212 -29.20 -11.55 24.78
N GLN A 213 -29.74 -12.48 23.98
CA GLN A 213 -28.92 -13.36 23.13
C GLN A 213 -28.14 -12.60 22.04
N ASP A 214 -28.70 -11.49 21.54
CA ASP A 214 -28.05 -10.62 20.57
C ASP A 214 -27.23 -9.49 21.22
N SER A 215 -27.10 -9.50 22.55
CA SER A 215 -26.26 -8.55 23.27
C SER A 215 -24.78 -8.80 22.95
N ILE A 216 -23.93 -7.83 23.26
CA ILE A 216 -22.48 -8.04 23.14
C ILE A 216 -21.99 -9.23 23.97
N VAL A 217 -22.53 -9.45 25.16
CA VAL A 217 -22.17 -10.58 26.02
C VAL A 217 -22.66 -11.89 25.40
N GLY A 218 -23.92 -11.95 24.97
CA GLY A 218 -24.50 -13.12 24.33
C GLY A 218 -23.74 -13.54 23.08
N ARG A 219 -23.42 -12.58 22.19
CA ARG A 219 -22.63 -12.85 20.98
C ARG A 219 -21.18 -13.20 21.29
N LEU A 220 -20.53 -12.56 22.26
CA LEU A 220 -19.16 -12.90 22.67
C LEU A 220 -19.05 -14.35 23.13
N VAL A 221 -20.02 -14.81 23.93
CA VAL A 221 -20.06 -16.19 24.47
C VAL A 221 -20.43 -17.21 23.39
N LYS A 222 -21.35 -16.86 22.48
CA LYS A 222 -21.90 -17.76 21.45
C LYS A 222 -21.03 -17.87 20.20
N GLU A 223 -20.51 -16.76 19.69
CA GLU A 223 -19.84 -16.71 18.39
C GLU A 223 -18.37 -17.08 18.47
N ILE A 224 -17.71 -16.79 19.59
CA ILE A 224 -16.30 -17.14 19.80
C ILE A 224 -16.22 -18.46 20.55
N ALA A 225 -15.71 -19.47 19.86
CA ALA A 225 -15.55 -20.82 20.39
C ALA A 225 -14.72 -20.81 21.69
N GLN A 226 -15.14 -21.59 22.69
CA GLN A 226 -14.49 -21.60 24.00
C GLN A 226 -13.00 -22.03 23.91
N GLU A 227 -12.67 -22.90 22.96
CA GLU A 227 -11.33 -23.43 22.72
C GLU A 227 -10.36 -22.34 22.25
N ASP A 228 -10.86 -21.29 21.58
CA ASP A 228 -10.02 -20.18 21.12
C ASP A 228 -9.52 -19.32 22.30
N TRP A 229 -10.21 -19.35 23.46
CA TRP A 229 -9.81 -18.64 24.68
C TRP A 229 -8.71 -19.35 25.48
N GLU A 230 -8.27 -20.54 25.06
CA GLU A 230 -7.18 -21.25 25.73
C GLU A 230 -5.83 -20.55 25.58
N ASP A 231 -5.67 -19.76 24.51
CA ASP A 231 -4.47 -18.98 24.22
C ASP A 231 -4.74 -17.48 24.39
N ILE A 232 -3.89 -16.81 25.18
CA ILE A 232 -3.99 -15.38 25.49
C ILE A 232 -3.89 -14.49 24.24
N GLU A 233 -3.30 -14.98 23.15
CA GLU A 233 -3.20 -14.26 21.88
C GLU A 233 -4.57 -13.85 21.32
N ILE A 234 -5.67 -14.54 21.68
CA ILE A 234 -7.03 -14.17 21.22
C ILE A 234 -7.37 -12.71 21.57
N VAL A 235 -6.91 -12.23 22.72
CA VAL A 235 -7.14 -10.85 23.19
C VAL A 235 -6.46 -9.86 22.25
N GLY A 236 -5.26 -10.19 21.78
CA GLY A 236 -4.53 -9.42 20.78
C GLY A 236 -5.25 -9.36 19.43
N TRP A 237 -5.78 -10.50 18.96
CA TRP A 237 -6.53 -10.59 17.71
C TRP A 237 -7.83 -9.79 17.74
N LEU A 238 -8.58 -9.88 18.84
CA LEU A 238 -9.82 -9.12 19.04
C LEU A 238 -9.56 -7.61 18.99
N TYR A 239 -8.49 -7.14 19.62
CA TYR A 239 -8.08 -5.74 19.56
C TYR A 239 -7.70 -5.28 18.15
N GLN A 240 -6.90 -6.07 17.43
CA GLN A 240 -6.50 -5.74 16.07
C GLN A 240 -7.72 -5.56 15.15
N PHE A 241 -8.66 -6.50 15.21
CA PHE A 241 -9.86 -6.42 14.37
C PHE A 241 -10.82 -5.32 14.82
N TYR A 242 -10.85 -4.98 16.11
CA TYR A 242 -11.62 -3.84 16.61
C TYR A 242 -11.21 -2.56 15.86
N ILE A 243 -9.91 -2.28 15.68
CA ILE A 243 -9.47 -1.01 15.09
C ILE A 243 -9.29 -1.03 13.56
N SER A 244 -9.59 -2.14 12.88
CA SER A 244 -9.27 -2.29 11.44
C SER A 244 -9.99 -1.27 10.55
N GLU A 245 -11.24 -0.94 10.84
CA GLU A 245 -11.98 0.07 10.05
C GLU A 245 -11.36 1.46 10.16
N ARG A 246 -10.88 1.86 11.34
CA ARG A 246 -10.20 3.15 11.53
C ARG A 246 -8.86 3.17 10.81
N LYS A 247 -8.12 2.06 10.84
CA LYS A 247 -6.87 1.90 10.07
C LYS A 247 -7.10 2.10 8.58
N ASP A 248 -8.12 1.45 8.01
CA ASP A 248 -8.46 1.58 6.58
C ASP A 248 -8.85 3.01 6.20
N GLN A 249 -9.59 3.72 7.07
CA GLN A 249 -9.94 5.13 6.90
C GLN A 249 -8.70 6.03 6.86
N VAL A 250 -7.78 5.87 7.82
CA VAL A 250 -6.57 6.70 7.93
C VAL A 250 -5.62 6.46 6.75
N ILE A 251 -5.41 5.19 6.36
CA ILE A 251 -4.56 4.84 5.22
C ILE A 251 -5.18 5.33 3.90
N GLY A 252 -6.51 5.28 3.78
CA GLY A 252 -7.25 5.73 2.59
C GLY A 252 -7.23 7.24 2.36
N ALA A 253 -7.06 8.05 3.42
CA ALA A 253 -7.15 9.52 3.37
C ALA A 253 -6.01 10.21 2.59
N LYS A 254 -4.88 9.51 2.34
CA LYS A 254 -3.69 10.04 1.63
C LYS A 254 -3.14 11.39 2.16
N SER A 255 -3.45 11.75 3.40
CA SER A 255 -2.98 12.96 4.08
C SER A 255 -1.79 12.67 5.00
N LYS A 256 -1.21 13.72 5.60
CA LYS A 256 -0.28 13.55 6.73
C LYS A 256 -1.03 12.91 7.89
N ILE A 257 -0.34 12.06 8.65
CA ILE A 257 -0.92 11.35 9.79
C ILE A 257 -0.80 12.23 11.03
N GLU A 258 -1.94 12.53 11.64
CA GLU A 258 -2.04 13.27 12.89
C GLU A 258 -1.65 12.38 14.08
N ALA A 259 -1.18 12.98 15.18
CA ALA A 259 -0.72 12.27 16.38
C ALA A 259 -1.69 11.17 16.87
N LYS A 260 -2.99 11.49 16.91
CA LYS A 260 -4.06 10.59 17.36
C LYS A 260 -4.26 9.35 16.47
N ASP A 261 -3.86 9.43 15.20
CA ASP A 261 -4.08 8.39 14.20
C ASP A 261 -2.82 7.53 13.97
N ILE A 262 -1.68 7.87 14.60
CA ILE A 262 -0.44 7.10 14.52
C ILE A 262 -0.63 5.65 14.98
N PRO A 263 -1.27 5.35 16.14
CA PRO A 263 -1.51 3.97 16.55
C PRO A 263 -2.25 3.15 15.50
N ALA A 264 -3.31 3.70 14.92
CA ALA A 264 -4.12 3.02 13.91
C ALA A 264 -3.35 2.83 12.60
N ALA A 265 -2.59 3.84 12.16
CA ALA A 265 -1.84 3.79 10.91
C ALA A 265 -0.67 2.80 10.93
N THR A 266 -0.08 2.57 12.10
CA THR A 266 1.17 1.80 12.25
C THR A 266 0.96 0.41 12.85
N GLN A 267 -0.26 0.06 13.25
CA GLN A 267 -0.54 -1.23 13.88
C GLN A 267 -0.27 -2.41 12.93
N LEU A 268 0.67 -3.27 13.33
CA LEU A 268 1.03 -4.51 12.62
C LEU A 268 1.31 -5.62 13.63
N PHE A 269 0.71 -6.79 13.43
CA PHE A 269 0.86 -7.92 14.33
C PHE A 269 1.93 -8.88 13.81
N THR A 270 2.93 -9.19 14.61
CA THR A 270 4.00 -10.11 14.19
C THR A 270 3.54 -11.57 14.33
N PRO A 271 3.59 -12.39 13.25
CA PRO A 271 3.30 -13.82 13.34
C PRO A 271 4.10 -14.50 14.46
N ARG A 272 3.44 -15.39 15.23
CA ARG A 272 4.03 -16.05 16.41
C ARG A 272 5.39 -16.67 16.14
N TRP A 273 5.55 -17.41 15.05
CA TRP A 273 6.82 -18.08 14.75
C TRP A 273 7.98 -17.09 14.51
N ILE A 274 7.69 -15.87 14.03
CA ILE A 274 8.70 -14.81 13.87
C ILE A 274 9.03 -14.21 15.24
N VAL A 275 8.03 -13.99 16.10
CA VAL A 275 8.27 -13.60 17.50
C VAL A 275 9.17 -14.63 18.18
N GLN A 276 8.89 -15.92 18.00
CA GLN A 276 9.69 -17.01 18.54
C GLN A 276 11.12 -16.98 18.01
N TYR A 277 11.30 -16.85 16.70
CA TYR A 277 12.61 -16.67 16.09
C TYR A 277 13.39 -15.50 16.71
N MET A 278 12.75 -14.33 16.85
CA MET A 278 13.38 -13.12 17.39
C MET A 278 13.82 -13.29 18.84
N VAL A 279 12.94 -13.82 19.71
CA VAL A 279 13.22 -13.99 21.14
C VAL A 279 14.20 -15.14 21.39
N GLU A 280 14.05 -16.27 20.71
CA GLU A 280 14.97 -17.42 20.87
C GLU A 280 16.40 -17.08 20.42
N ASN A 281 16.55 -16.35 19.30
CA ASN A 281 17.87 -15.98 18.80
C ASN A 281 18.46 -14.72 19.44
N SER A 282 17.76 -14.08 20.39
CA SER A 282 18.26 -12.97 21.20
C SER A 282 18.39 -13.35 22.68
N LEU A 283 17.28 -13.43 23.42
CA LEU A 283 17.24 -13.83 24.83
C LEU A 283 17.75 -15.26 25.04
N GLY A 284 17.23 -16.21 24.27
CA GLY A 284 17.65 -17.61 24.37
C GLY A 284 19.13 -17.79 24.02
N ARG A 285 19.59 -17.10 22.96
CA ARG A 285 20.99 -17.06 22.56
C ARG A 285 21.90 -16.49 23.65
N LEU A 286 21.55 -15.33 24.22
CA LEU A 286 22.31 -14.71 25.30
C LEU A 286 22.46 -15.66 26.49
N TRP A 287 21.38 -16.35 26.86
CA TRP A 287 21.40 -17.34 27.93
C TRP A 287 22.34 -18.51 27.61
N LEU A 288 22.19 -19.15 26.44
CA LEU A 288 23.00 -20.29 26.02
C LEU A 288 24.50 -19.93 25.88
N GLU A 289 24.82 -18.74 25.38
CA GLU A 289 26.21 -18.27 25.25
C GLU A 289 26.89 -18.05 26.62
N ASN A 290 26.11 -17.71 27.66
CA ASN A 290 26.60 -17.60 29.04
C ASN A 290 26.48 -18.91 29.84
N HIS A 291 25.57 -19.80 29.45
CA HIS A 291 25.29 -21.10 30.10
C HIS A 291 25.35 -22.25 29.09
N PRO A 292 26.57 -22.64 28.64
CA PRO A 292 26.79 -23.72 27.68
C PRO A 292 26.08 -25.04 27.96
N GLN A 293 25.94 -25.37 29.24
CA GLN A 293 25.35 -26.59 29.77
C GLN A 293 23.81 -26.58 29.83
N SER A 294 23.17 -25.48 29.45
CA SER A 294 21.72 -25.30 29.55
C SER A 294 20.96 -26.21 28.58
N ASN A 295 19.82 -26.75 29.03
CA ASN A 295 18.93 -27.56 28.20
C ASN A 295 17.83 -26.71 27.53
N LEU A 296 17.84 -25.38 27.74
CA LEU A 296 16.87 -24.45 27.16
C LEU A 296 16.70 -24.62 25.64
N ARG A 297 17.78 -25.02 24.95
CA ARG A 297 17.80 -25.28 23.51
C ARG A 297 16.69 -26.21 23.04
N GLU A 298 16.33 -27.24 23.81
CA GLU A 298 15.31 -28.23 23.46
C GLU A 298 13.90 -27.60 23.34
N LYS A 299 13.70 -26.44 23.97
CA LYS A 299 12.43 -25.69 24.00
C LYS A 299 12.35 -24.58 22.95
N MET A 300 13.39 -24.43 22.12
CA MET A 300 13.53 -23.33 21.16
C MET A 300 13.55 -23.84 19.69
N PRO A 301 12.40 -24.17 19.09
CA PRO A 301 12.33 -24.77 17.76
C PRO A 301 12.80 -23.86 16.61
N TYR A 302 12.86 -22.54 16.82
CA TYR A 302 13.28 -21.53 15.84
C TYR A 302 14.68 -20.97 16.11
N TYR A 303 15.38 -21.48 17.13
CA TYR A 303 16.78 -21.15 17.40
C TYR A 303 17.70 -21.64 16.28
N LEU A 304 18.59 -20.75 15.83
CA LEU A 304 19.63 -21.07 14.86
C LEU A 304 20.93 -21.40 15.58
N GLU A 305 21.32 -22.67 15.51
CA GLU A 305 22.63 -23.14 15.98
C GLU A 305 23.76 -22.33 15.35
N GLY A 306 24.73 -21.92 16.17
CA GLY A 306 25.99 -21.42 15.65
C GLY A 306 26.73 -22.57 14.94
N GLU A 307 27.23 -22.34 13.73
CA GLU A 307 28.03 -23.37 13.07
C GLU A 307 29.30 -23.66 13.88
N LYS A 308 29.47 -24.93 14.27
CA LYS A 308 30.81 -25.45 14.61
C LYS A 308 31.69 -25.22 13.39
N ILE A 309 32.84 -24.58 13.58
CA ILE A 309 33.93 -24.57 12.60
C ILE A 309 34.28 -26.04 12.34
N ARG A 310 33.71 -26.64 11.29
CA ARG A 310 34.35 -27.79 10.67
C ARG A 310 35.58 -27.21 9.98
N GLY A 311 36.75 -27.60 10.49
CA GLY A 311 38.01 -27.41 9.77
C GLY A 311 37.81 -27.87 8.33
N GLY A 312 38.40 -27.12 7.40
CA GLY A 312 38.09 -27.18 5.99
C GLY A 312 38.07 -28.60 5.44
N GLU A 313 37.04 -28.87 4.63
CA GLU A 313 37.13 -29.69 3.43
C GLU A 313 35.84 -29.45 2.61
N GLU A 314 36.00 -29.63 1.31
CA GLU A 314 35.24 -29.03 0.21
C GLU A 314 33.76 -29.42 0.13
N GLN A 315 33.01 -28.58 -0.58
CA GLN A 315 31.65 -28.85 -1.05
C GLN A 315 31.62 -30.08 -1.96
N SER A 316 30.66 -30.99 -1.73
CA SER A 316 30.05 -31.76 -2.81
C SER A 316 28.63 -32.18 -2.46
N GLY A 317 27.71 -31.85 -3.37
CA GLY A 317 26.40 -32.45 -3.71
C GLY A 317 25.61 -33.29 -2.70
N ASP A 318 24.32 -32.96 -2.61
CA ASP A 318 23.19 -33.85 -2.29
C ASP A 318 23.45 -35.01 -1.33
N THR A 319 23.10 -34.81 -0.06
CA THR A 319 22.20 -35.68 0.73
C THR A 319 22.16 -35.17 2.17
N ALA A 320 20.96 -35.06 2.74
CA ALA A 320 20.82 -34.99 4.19
C ALA A 320 21.49 -36.20 4.84
N PRO A 321 21.99 -36.06 6.08
CA PRO A 321 21.27 -36.79 7.11
C PRO A 321 20.94 -35.94 8.33
N LEU A 322 19.69 -36.11 8.79
CA LEU A 322 19.35 -36.15 10.20
C LEU A 322 20.41 -36.94 10.97
N LEU A 323 21.23 -36.28 11.78
CA LEU A 323 21.82 -36.87 13.00
C LEU A 323 22.42 -35.76 13.87
N GLY A 324 21.53 -35.00 14.51
CA GLY A 324 21.84 -34.17 15.70
C GLY A 324 20.97 -34.54 16.91
N LEU A 325 20.00 -35.46 16.73
CA LEU A 325 19.34 -36.16 17.81
C LEU A 325 20.23 -37.36 18.13
N LEU A 326 20.64 -37.51 19.41
CA LEU A 326 21.55 -38.53 19.94
C LEU A 326 23.05 -38.18 19.85
N ASN A 327 23.47 -37.14 20.58
CA ASN A 327 24.74 -37.14 21.32
C ASN A 327 24.80 -35.93 22.27
N PRO A 328 24.76 -36.11 23.61
CA PRO A 328 24.94 -35.03 24.56
C PRO A 328 26.43 -34.73 24.67
N THR A 329 26.96 -33.90 23.78
CA THR A 329 28.25 -33.24 24.02
C THR A 329 27.98 -31.77 24.23
N PRO A 330 28.28 -31.20 25.43
CA PRO A 330 28.02 -29.78 25.70
C PRO A 330 28.71 -28.92 24.65
N PRO A 331 28.02 -27.94 24.03
CA PRO A 331 28.69 -27.01 23.13
C PRO A 331 29.70 -26.19 23.93
N SER A 332 30.96 -26.16 23.52
CA SER A 332 31.97 -25.28 24.11
C SER A 332 31.77 -23.86 23.58
N PHE A 333 30.94 -23.05 24.24
CA PHE A 333 30.84 -21.62 23.91
C PHE A 333 32.07 -20.88 24.46
N LYS A 334 32.70 -20.03 23.64
CA LYS A 334 33.69 -19.07 24.13
C LYS A 334 32.94 -17.98 24.92
N LYS A 335 33.36 -17.73 26.17
CA LYS A 335 32.79 -16.68 27.03
C LYS A 335 32.76 -15.33 26.30
N VAL A 336 31.58 -14.73 26.20
CA VAL A 336 31.36 -13.43 25.53
C VAL A 336 31.47 -12.25 26.53
N SER A 337 31.34 -12.50 27.83
CA SER A 337 31.50 -11.46 28.86
C SER A 337 32.80 -11.63 29.67
N PRO A 338 33.60 -10.56 29.89
CA PRO A 338 34.66 -10.57 30.89
C PRO A 338 34.01 -10.51 32.28
N GLY A 339 33.50 -11.62 32.80
CA GLY A 339 32.81 -11.63 34.10
C GLY A 339 31.95 -12.86 34.33
N ILE A 340 31.41 -12.94 35.54
CA ILE A 340 30.54 -14.00 36.08
C ILE A 340 29.34 -14.24 35.13
N PRO A 341 28.87 -15.49 34.92
CA PRO A 341 27.67 -15.77 34.12
C PRO A 341 26.45 -14.99 34.67
N LEU A 342 25.67 -14.37 33.78
CA LEU A 342 24.47 -13.60 34.15
C LEU A 342 23.48 -14.46 34.94
N THR A 343 22.98 -13.99 36.08
CA THR A 343 21.89 -14.68 36.77
C THR A 343 20.55 -14.45 36.05
N PRO A 344 19.52 -15.28 36.28
CA PRO A 344 18.19 -15.04 35.71
C PRO A 344 17.65 -13.63 35.98
N GLU A 345 17.86 -13.05 37.17
CA GLU A 345 17.39 -11.72 37.54
C GLU A 345 18.10 -10.58 36.81
N GLU A 346 19.31 -10.81 36.31
CA GLU A 346 20.09 -9.79 35.58
C GLU A 346 19.66 -9.68 34.10
N LEU A 347 18.86 -10.62 33.59
CA LEU A 347 18.42 -10.66 32.19
C LEU A 347 17.28 -9.67 31.91
N THR A 348 17.62 -8.44 31.57
CA THR A 348 16.63 -7.41 31.22
C THR A 348 16.21 -7.49 29.75
N VAL A 349 14.90 -7.52 29.49
CA VAL A 349 14.28 -7.63 28.17
C VAL A 349 13.26 -6.52 27.98
N ILE A 350 13.41 -5.71 26.94
CA ILE A 350 12.45 -4.65 26.60
C ILE A 350 11.88 -4.81 25.19
N ASP A 351 10.58 -4.52 25.07
CA ASP A 351 9.94 -4.19 23.80
C ASP A 351 9.49 -2.71 23.80
N PRO A 352 10.20 -1.80 23.11
CA PRO A 352 9.89 -0.37 23.12
C PRO A 352 8.75 0.03 22.17
N ALA A 353 8.11 -0.91 21.50
CA ALA A 353 6.89 -0.71 20.70
C ALA A 353 5.97 -1.94 20.87
N CYS A 354 5.63 -2.22 22.12
CA CYS A 354 5.16 -3.54 22.53
C CYS A 354 3.77 -3.93 22.03
N GLY A 355 2.98 -2.97 21.55
CA GLY A 355 1.60 -3.19 21.15
C GLY A 355 0.83 -3.95 22.23
N SER A 356 0.13 -5.01 21.85
CA SER A 356 -0.60 -5.88 22.77
C SER A 356 0.27 -6.92 23.50
N GLY A 357 1.61 -6.81 23.40
CA GLY A 357 2.56 -7.56 24.24
C GLY A 357 2.99 -8.93 23.72
N HIS A 358 2.83 -9.23 22.43
CA HIS A 358 3.10 -10.57 21.87
C HIS A 358 4.54 -11.05 22.09
N ILE A 359 5.50 -10.14 21.93
CA ILE A 359 6.92 -10.40 22.20
C ILE A 359 7.13 -10.65 23.70
N LEU A 360 6.56 -9.82 24.57
CA LEU A 360 6.67 -9.92 26.03
C LEU A 360 6.06 -11.22 26.57
N VAL A 361 4.92 -11.65 26.01
CA VAL A 361 4.23 -12.89 26.38
C VAL A 361 5.11 -14.12 26.11
N TYR A 362 5.79 -14.16 24.97
CA TYR A 362 6.70 -15.27 24.67
C TYR A 362 8.03 -15.18 25.44
N ALA A 363 8.56 -13.97 25.63
CA ALA A 363 9.73 -13.75 26.48
C ALA A 363 9.48 -14.21 27.92
N PHE A 364 8.27 -13.98 28.46
CA PHE A 364 7.85 -14.51 29.76
C PHE A 364 7.94 -16.04 29.81
N ASP A 365 7.38 -16.74 28.80
CA ASP A 365 7.42 -18.21 28.74
C ASP A 365 8.87 -18.73 28.74
N LEU A 366 9.76 -18.10 27.96
CA LEU A 366 11.17 -18.53 27.90
C LEU A 366 11.92 -18.24 29.21
N LEU A 367 11.68 -17.10 29.86
CA LEU A 367 12.24 -16.77 31.17
C LEU A 367 11.79 -17.77 32.24
N VAL A 368 10.53 -18.20 32.23
CA VAL A 368 10.04 -19.23 33.17
C VAL A 368 10.91 -20.49 33.07
N GLU A 369 11.25 -20.92 31.87
CA GLU A 369 12.10 -22.09 31.66
C GLU A 369 13.54 -21.88 32.13
N ILE A 370 14.09 -20.67 31.96
CA ILE A 370 15.40 -20.27 32.49
C ILE A 370 15.42 -20.35 34.03
N TYR A 371 14.46 -19.73 34.71
CA TYR A 371 14.39 -19.76 36.17
C TYR A 371 14.16 -21.18 36.72
N LYS A 372 13.32 -21.99 36.06
CA LYS A 372 13.11 -23.39 36.42
C LYS A 372 14.40 -24.20 36.35
N GLU A 373 15.17 -24.01 35.28
CA GLU A 373 16.46 -24.70 35.11
C GLU A 373 17.47 -24.33 36.20
N GLN A 374 17.43 -23.08 36.69
CA GLN A 374 18.28 -22.61 37.78
C GLN A 374 17.77 -22.98 39.18
N GLY A 375 16.69 -23.78 39.29
CA GLY A 375 16.22 -24.34 40.55
C GLY A 375 15.31 -23.42 41.38
N TYR A 376 14.76 -22.36 40.80
CA TYR A 376 13.80 -21.49 41.49
C TYR A 376 12.47 -22.20 41.70
N LEU A 377 11.81 -21.90 42.82
CA LEU A 377 10.48 -22.42 43.11
C LEU A 377 9.47 -21.87 42.10
N GLU A 378 8.79 -22.74 41.36
CA GLU A 378 7.89 -22.37 40.26
C GLU A 378 6.84 -21.32 40.63
N LYS A 379 6.35 -21.35 41.87
CA LYS A 379 5.38 -20.37 42.39
C LYS A 379 5.95 -18.95 42.51
N ASP A 380 7.25 -18.78 42.69
CA ASP A 380 7.91 -17.49 42.95
C ASP A 380 8.41 -16.85 41.64
N ILE A 381 8.68 -17.68 40.61
CA ILE A 381 9.18 -17.28 39.29
C ILE A 381 8.36 -16.15 38.66
N PRO A 382 7.01 -16.18 38.61
CA PRO A 382 6.26 -15.09 37.99
C PRO A 382 6.52 -13.73 38.63
N GLY A 383 6.63 -13.66 39.97
CA GLY A 383 6.91 -12.41 40.66
C GLY A 383 8.29 -11.84 40.32
N LEU A 384 9.30 -12.72 40.21
CA LEU A 384 10.67 -12.34 39.85
C LEU A 384 10.73 -11.81 38.41
N ILE A 385 10.12 -12.51 37.46
CA ILE A 385 10.09 -12.10 36.04
C ILE A 385 9.46 -10.72 35.86
N LEU A 386 8.31 -10.49 36.49
CA LEU A 386 7.60 -9.20 36.39
C LEU A 386 8.35 -8.05 37.06
N THR A 387 9.24 -8.34 38.01
CA THR A 387 10.00 -7.33 38.76
C THR A 387 11.33 -6.99 38.08
N HIS A 388 12.05 -8.01 37.59
CA HIS A 388 13.45 -7.88 37.19
C HIS A 388 13.69 -7.97 35.68
N ASN A 389 12.82 -8.64 34.92
CA ASN A 389 13.17 -9.05 33.56
C ASN A 389 12.38 -8.33 32.46
N LEU A 390 11.07 -8.17 32.60
CA LEU A 390 10.22 -7.72 31.49
C LEU A 390 9.85 -6.24 31.56
N TYR A 391 10.12 -5.54 30.46
CA TYR A 391 9.88 -4.12 30.28
C TYR A 391 9.17 -3.87 28.94
N GLY A 392 8.29 -2.88 28.88
CA GLY A 392 7.55 -2.59 27.65
C GLY A 392 7.13 -1.13 27.55
N LEU A 393 7.17 -0.58 26.35
CA LEU A 393 6.67 0.77 26.05
C LEU A 393 5.79 0.74 24.82
N ASP A 394 4.72 1.53 24.82
CA ASP A 394 3.96 1.83 23.61
C ASP A 394 3.38 3.25 23.70
N ILE A 395 3.05 3.83 22.54
CA ILE A 395 2.39 5.14 22.47
C ILE A 395 0.88 5.01 22.71
N ASP A 396 0.29 3.84 22.41
CA ASP A 396 -1.12 3.57 22.61
C ASP A 396 -1.36 2.97 24.01
N GLU A 397 -1.98 3.75 24.88
CA GLU A 397 -2.35 3.32 26.23
C GLU A 397 -3.18 2.04 26.22
N ARG A 398 -4.05 1.90 25.23
CA ARG A 398 -4.91 0.74 25.07
C ARG A 398 -4.12 -0.53 24.81
N ALA A 399 -3.06 -0.43 24.01
CA ALA A 399 -2.18 -1.55 23.71
C ALA A 399 -1.41 -1.97 24.97
N VAL A 400 -0.90 -0.98 25.74
CA VAL A 400 -0.22 -1.20 27.03
C VAL A 400 -1.12 -1.91 28.04
N GLN A 401 -2.40 -1.54 28.14
CA GLN A 401 -3.36 -2.20 29.01
C GLN A 401 -3.51 -3.69 28.66
N LEU A 402 -3.58 -4.00 27.36
CA LEU A 402 -3.69 -5.38 26.87
C LEU A 402 -2.40 -6.17 27.06
N ALA A 403 -1.24 -5.57 26.80
CA ALA A 403 0.06 -6.18 27.07
C ALA A 403 0.23 -6.51 28.56
N SER A 404 -0.13 -5.56 29.43
CA SER A 404 -0.13 -5.74 30.88
C SER A 404 -1.05 -6.88 31.31
N PHE A 405 -2.27 -6.93 30.76
CA PHE A 405 -3.22 -8.02 31.01
C PHE A 405 -2.66 -9.36 30.55
N ALA A 406 -2.15 -9.46 29.33
CA ALA A 406 -1.67 -10.71 28.74
C ALA A 406 -0.50 -11.32 29.53
N VAL A 407 0.48 -10.49 29.90
CA VAL A 407 1.63 -10.91 30.72
C VAL A 407 1.18 -11.31 32.13
N LEU A 408 0.24 -10.57 32.74
CA LEU A 408 -0.30 -10.94 34.04
C LEU A 408 -1.11 -12.24 34.01
N MET A 409 -1.80 -12.54 32.91
CA MET A 409 -2.51 -13.81 32.73
C MET A 409 -1.54 -14.99 32.64
N LYS A 410 -0.40 -14.83 31.96
CA LYS A 410 0.69 -15.83 31.96
C LYS A 410 1.22 -16.06 33.38
N ALA A 411 1.47 -15.00 34.13
CA ALA A 411 1.89 -15.10 35.53
C ALA A 411 0.85 -15.80 36.41
N ARG A 412 -0.44 -15.45 36.24
CA ARG A 412 -1.56 -16.02 37.00
C ARG A 412 -1.80 -17.50 36.70
N ALA A 413 -1.48 -17.96 35.49
CA ALA A 413 -1.56 -19.37 35.12
C ALA A 413 -0.63 -20.24 35.98
N ILE A 414 0.52 -19.70 36.40
CA ILE A 414 1.52 -20.40 37.20
C ILE A 414 1.28 -20.18 38.70
N ASN A 415 1.04 -18.93 39.13
CA ASN A 415 0.84 -18.61 40.54
C ASN A 415 -0.52 -17.93 40.79
N LYS A 416 -1.42 -18.65 41.47
CA LYS A 416 -2.76 -18.15 41.82
C LYS A 416 -2.77 -16.91 42.72
N ARG A 417 -1.70 -16.69 43.50
CA ARG A 417 -1.60 -15.57 44.46
C ARG A 417 -1.18 -14.25 43.81
N VAL A 418 -0.82 -14.25 42.53
CA VAL A 418 -0.42 -13.02 41.80
C VAL A 418 -1.50 -11.94 41.88
N PHE A 419 -2.79 -12.30 41.88
CA PHE A 419 -3.87 -11.30 42.04
C PHE A 419 -3.97 -10.67 43.43
N LYS A 420 -3.42 -11.31 44.47
CA LYS A 420 -3.40 -10.74 45.82
C LYS A 420 -2.24 -9.77 46.00
N ASN A 421 -1.08 -10.08 45.41
CA ASN A 421 0.18 -9.35 45.57
C ASN A 421 0.89 -9.16 44.21
N ALA A 422 0.25 -8.52 43.24
CA ALA A 422 0.87 -8.31 41.93
C ALA A 422 1.99 -7.25 42.04
N PRO A 423 3.21 -7.49 41.52
CA PRO A 423 4.21 -6.45 41.40
C PRO A 423 3.75 -5.37 40.40
N THR A 424 4.28 -4.16 40.55
CA THR A 424 4.04 -3.10 39.56
C THR A 424 4.73 -3.47 38.26
N LEU A 425 3.96 -3.59 37.17
CA LEU A 425 4.50 -3.94 35.86
C LEU A 425 5.31 -2.78 35.28
N ASN A 426 6.44 -3.13 34.64
CA ASN A 426 7.28 -2.20 33.88
C ASN A 426 6.83 -2.05 32.41
N ILE A 427 5.52 -2.19 32.16
CA ILE A 427 4.90 -1.98 30.85
C ILE A 427 4.12 -0.66 30.93
N LYS A 428 4.55 0.36 30.20
CA LYS A 428 4.06 1.74 30.36
C LYS A 428 3.73 2.39 29.01
N THR A 429 2.73 3.26 29.03
CA THR A 429 2.47 4.19 27.92
C THR A 429 3.51 5.30 27.93
N VAL A 430 3.92 5.79 26.76
CA VAL A 430 4.69 7.04 26.67
C VAL A 430 3.72 8.20 26.52
N ARG A 431 3.45 8.93 27.60
CA ARG A 431 2.45 9.99 27.66
C ARG A 431 3.02 11.38 27.39
N CYS A 432 2.19 12.17 26.72
CA CYS A 432 2.45 13.56 26.36
C CYS A 432 2.26 14.48 27.56
N THR A 433 3.19 15.42 27.75
CA THR A 433 3.16 16.44 28.81
C THR A 433 2.56 17.77 28.34
N ARG A 434 2.27 17.93 27.04
CA ARG A 434 1.64 19.14 26.51
C ARG A 434 0.30 19.41 27.19
N GLY A 435 0.11 20.65 27.60
CA GLY A 435 -1.09 21.09 28.31
C GLY A 435 -1.05 20.89 29.83
N TYR A 436 -0.07 20.14 30.34
CA TYR A 436 0.19 20.06 31.77
C TYR A 436 1.10 21.21 32.22
N LYS A 437 0.73 21.84 33.33
CA LYS A 437 1.59 22.84 34.00
C LYS A 437 1.97 22.30 35.37
N LEU A 438 3.24 22.49 35.74
CA LEU A 438 3.68 22.23 37.10
C LEU A 438 2.95 23.23 38.03
N PRO A 439 2.19 22.76 39.02
CA PRO A 439 1.54 23.63 39.97
C PRO A 439 2.60 24.22 40.90
N ALA A 440 2.42 25.47 41.30
CA ALA A 440 3.30 26.15 42.25
C ALA A 440 3.04 25.63 43.68
N ILE A 441 3.47 24.40 43.97
CA ILE A 441 3.30 23.70 45.24
C ILE A 441 4.66 23.57 45.93
N GLN A 442 4.68 23.80 47.25
CA GLN A 442 5.86 23.60 48.08
C GLN A 442 6.31 22.13 48.00
N GLY A 443 7.56 21.88 47.59
CA GLY A 443 8.11 20.53 47.39
C GLY A 443 8.34 20.13 45.92
N VAL A 444 7.69 20.81 44.95
CA VAL A 444 7.99 20.64 43.51
C VAL A 444 8.99 21.71 43.08
N VAL A 445 10.20 21.31 42.68
CA VAL A 445 11.20 22.25 42.16
C VAL A 445 11.11 22.28 40.64
N GLU A 446 10.57 23.36 40.07
CA GLU A 446 10.32 23.50 38.62
C GLU A 446 11.55 23.15 37.76
N LYS A 447 12.74 23.62 38.17
CA LYS A 447 14.01 23.37 37.46
C LYS A 447 14.32 21.87 37.30
N ASP A 448 13.89 21.03 38.22
CA ASP A 448 14.17 19.59 38.20
C ASP A 448 13.24 18.84 37.24
N TRP A 449 12.00 19.33 37.07
CA TRP A 449 10.95 18.69 36.26
C TRP A 449 10.86 19.25 34.83
N GLN A 450 11.15 20.54 34.65
CA GLN A 450 10.97 21.26 33.40
C GLN A 450 11.67 20.60 32.19
N PRO A 451 12.91 20.06 32.30
CA PRO A 451 13.54 19.37 31.18
C PRO A 451 12.76 18.14 30.70
N LEU A 452 12.18 17.36 31.63
CA LEU A 452 11.34 16.21 31.27
C LEU A 452 10.00 16.67 30.69
N MET A 453 9.38 17.71 31.29
CA MET A 453 8.15 18.29 30.76
C MET A 453 8.30 18.77 29.32
N GLU A 454 9.45 19.35 28.95
CA GLU A 454 9.72 19.78 27.58
C GLU A 454 10.04 18.59 26.66
N ALA A 455 10.84 17.62 27.11
CA ALA A 455 11.21 16.46 26.29
C ALA A 455 10.01 15.59 25.87
N PHE A 456 8.98 15.51 26.73
CA PHE A 456 7.78 14.71 26.49
C PHE A 456 6.59 15.51 25.93
N SER A 457 6.79 16.77 25.51
CA SER A 457 5.70 17.63 25.00
C SER A 457 5.04 17.12 23.72
N ASP A 458 5.72 16.24 23.00
CA ASP A 458 5.28 15.64 21.73
C ASP A 458 5.31 14.12 21.78
N ALA A 459 5.19 13.52 22.96
CA ALA A 459 5.25 12.07 23.12
C ALA A 459 4.13 11.34 22.36
N ASP A 460 2.99 12.00 22.12
CA ASP A 460 1.89 11.50 21.27
C ASP A 460 2.24 11.44 19.78
N ASN A 461 3.39 12.01 19.37
CA ASN A 461 3.96 11.88 18.04
C ASN A 461 5.19 10.97 18.01
N LEU A 462 6.02 11.04 19.05
CA LEU A 462 7.38 10.49 19.05
C LEU A 462 7.48 9.14 19.78
N GLY A 463 6.63 8.89 20.78
CA GLY A 463 6.68 7.70 21.62
C GLY A 463 8.10 7.40 22.11
N SER A 464 8.55 6.17 21.93
CA SER A 464 9.85 5.68 22.40
C SER A 464 11.08 6.24 21.67
N LEU A 465 10.90 7.03 20.60
CA LEU A 465 12.02 7.75 19.95
C LEU A 465 12.58 8.88 20.81
N ILE A 466 11.85 9.29 21.86
CA ILE A 466 12.33 10.27 22.83
C ILE A 466 13.55 9.70 23.55
N THR A 467 14.64 10.47 23.54
CA THR A 467 15.80 10.28 24.41
C THR A 467 15.70 11.32 25.53
N PRO A 468 15.35 10.92 26.77
CA PRO A 468 15.21 11.86 27.86
C PRO A 468 16.51 12.64 28.10
N PRO A 469 16.45 13.95 28.41
CA PRO A 469 17.62 14.69 28.85
C PRO A 469 18.11 14.15 30.20
N SER A 470 19.35 14.48 30.59
CA SER A 470 19.88 14.11 31.90
C SER A 470 18.98 14.62 33.04
N PHE A 471 18.54 13.73 33.93
CA PHE A 471 17.72 14.02 35.11
C PHE A 471 18.17 13.21 36.33
N ASN A 472 17.73 13.61 37.53
CA ASN A 472 18.01 12.87 38.77
C ASN A 472 16.74 12.20 39.30
N GLY A 473 16.52 10.94 38.91
CA GLY A 473 15.35 10.16 39.32
C GLY A 473 15.18 10.07 40.85
N THR A 474 16.28 9.98 41.61
CA THR A 474 16.23 9.93 43.08
C THR A 474 15.64 11.21 43.68
N ILE A 475 16.02 12.38 43.17
CA ILE A 475 15.48 13.68 43.61
C ILE A 475 13.99 13.77 43.24
N LEU A 476 13.63 13.44 41.99
CA LEU A 476 12.23 13.50 41.53
C LEU A 476 11.33 12.55 42.32
N ARG A 477 11.79 11.32 42.60
CA ARG A 477 11.07 10.34 43.43
C ARG A 477 10.92 10.80 44.88
N LYS A 478 11.93 11.49 45.43
CA LYS A 478 11.83 12.10 46.77
C LYS A 478 10.77 13.21 46.80
N GLN A 479 10.81 14.14 45.85
CA GLN A 479 9.79 15.21 45.74
C GLN A 479 8.38 14.63 45.60
N LEU A 480 8.22 13.56 44.82
CA LEU A 480 6.96 12.83 44.68
C LEU A 480 6.47 12.20 45.98
N ALA A 481 7.38 11.63 46.78
CA ALA A 481 7.05 11.02 48.07
C ALA A 481 6.60 12.09 49.08
N ASP A 482 7.34 13.21 49.15
CA ASP A 482 7.03 14.35 50.02
C ASP A 482 5.66 14.95 49.65
N LEU A 483 5.38 15.15 48.35
CA LEU A 483 4.08 15.59 47.84
C LEU A 483 2.92 14.67 48.23
N ALA A 484 3.12 13.35 48.18
CA ALA A 484 2.08 12.38 48.49
C ALA A 484 1.68 12.39 49.97
N LEU A 485 2.55 12.87 50.87
CA LEU A 485 2.32 12.95 52.32
C LEU A 485 1.47 14.19 52.71
N ASP A 486 1.62 15.31 52.00
CA ASP A 486 1.10 16.62 52.44
C ASP A 486 -0.36 16.92 52.06
N ASN A 487 -1.00 16.17 51.14
CA ASN A 487 -2.42 16.40 50.76
C ASN A 487 -3.12 15.17 50.10
N PRO A 488 -3.93 14.39 50.84
CA PRO A 488 -4.46 13.10 50.35
C PRO A 488 -5.54 13.14 49.26
N LEU A 489 -6.35 14.21 49.13
CA LEU A 489 -7.56 14.20 48.28
C LEU A 489 -7.50 15.08 47.01
N PHE A 490 -6.82 16.24 47.03
CA PHE A 490 -6.78 17.18 45.88
C PHE A 490 -5.51 17.08 45.02
N GLN A 491 -4.50 16.30 45.41
CA GLN A 491 -3.20 16.19 44.71
C GLN A 491 -2.93 14.83 44.05
N GLN A 492 -3.85 13.85 44.16
CA GLN A 492 -3.61 12.48 43.69
C GLN A 492 -3.39 12.37 42.17
N GLU A 493 -4.22 13.00 41.35
CA GLU A 493 -4.09 12.91 39.88
C GLU A 493 -2.76 13.48 39.38
N PHE A 494 -2.33 14.60 39.97
CA PHE A 494 -1.08 15.25 39.61
C PHE A 494 0.15 14.42 40.04
N VAL A 495 0.12 13.82 41.24
CA VAL A 495 1.16 12.90 41.71
C VAL A 495 1.25 11.66 40.83
N VAL A 496 0.12 11.11 40.36
CA VAL A 496 0.08 9.98 39.41
C VAL A 496 0.71 10.37 38.08
N PHE A 497 0.39 11.55 37.55
CA PHE A 497 1.01 12.08 36.32
C PHE A 497 2.53 12.22 36.46
N LEU A 498 3.02 12.86 37.53
CA LEU A 498 4.46 13.04 37.76
C LEU A 498 5.19 11.71 37.98
N ARG A 499 4.58 10.76 38.70
CA ARG A 499 5.14 9.42 38.88
C ARG A 499 5.31 8.72 37.54
N HIS A 500 4.28 8.78 36.69
CA HIS A 500 4.34 8.22 35.37
C HIS A 500 5.41 8.88 34.48
N LEU A 501 5.57 10.20 34.57
CA LEU A 501 6.62 10.94 33.87
C LEU A 501 8.03 10.46 34.25
N VAL A 502 8.29 10.22 35.54
CA VAL A 502 9.57 9.65 35.99
C VAL A 502 9.74 8.22 35.50
N ASP A 503 8.71 7.38 35.66
CA ASP A 503 8.78 5.97 35.27
C ASP A 503 9.06 5.81 33.76
N GLN A 504 8.36 6.55 32.89
CA GLN A 504 8.61 6.49 31.44
C GLN A 504 9.99 7.04 31.06
N ALA A 505 10.49 8.07 31.78
CA ALA A 505 11.80 8.65 31.54
C ALA A 505 12.93 7.68 31.94
N GLU A 506 12.79 6.98 33.07
CA GLU A 506 13.76 5.97 33.50
C GLU A 506 13.79 4.78 32.53
N LEU A 507 12.63 4.25 32.11
CA LEU A 507 12.56 3.16 31.14
C LEU A 507 13.22 3.50 29.80
N LEU A 508 13.04 4.74 29.33
CA LEU A 508 13.68 5.21 28.10
C LEU A 508 15.17 5.53 28.26
N SER A 509 15.66 5.76 29.48
CA SER A 509 17.07 6.08 29.73
C SER A 509 17.93 4.85 30.00
N ASN A 510 17.30 3.73 30.38
CA ASN A 510 17.99 2.49 30.68
C ASN A 510 18.49 1.76 29.43
N GLN A 511 19.53 0.94 29.64
CA GLN A 511 19.99 -0.04 28.68
C GLN A 511 19.55 -1.45 29.13
N TYR A 512 19.36 -2.33 28.15
CA TYR A 512 18.79 -3.66 28.33
C TYR A 512 19.66 -4.70 27.63
N TRP A 513 19.82 -5.87 28.25
CA TRP A 513 20.57 -6.97 27.63
C TRP A 513 19.94 -7.47 26.34
N VAL A 514 18.61 -7.41 26.25
CA VAL A 514 17.85 -7.80 25.08
C VAL A 514 16.80 -6.76 24.73
N VAL A 515 16.83 -6.26 23.49
CA VAL A 515 15.79 -5.38 22.93
C VAL A 515 15.14 -6.10 21.77
N VAL A 516 13.83 -6.36 21.83
CA VAL A 516 13.08 -7.01 20.74
C VAL A 516 11.91 -6.13 20.32
N ALA A 517 11.81 -5.76 19.05
CA ALA A 517 10.81 -4.82 18.58
C ALA A 517 10.17 -5.17 17.23
N ASN A 518 8.89 -4.85 17.08
CA ASN A 518 8.23 -4.63 15.79
C ASN A 518 7.87 -3.14 15.69
N PRO A 519 8.80 -2.28 15.27
CA PRO A 519 8.60 -0.83 15.30
C PRO A 519 7.54 -0.36 14.27
N PRO A 520 7.02 0.86 14.43
CA PRO A 520 6.01 1.42 13.52
C PRO A 520 6.55 1.64 12.11
N TYR A 521 5.80 1.22 11.09
CA TYR A 521 6.14 1.43 9.67
C TYR A 521 5.41 2.67 9.13
N MET A 522 6.14 3.75 8.90
CA MET A 522 5.59 5.00 8.40
C MET A 522 6.65 5.77 7.62
N GLY A 523 6.46 5.87 6.30
CA GLY A 523 7.40 6.57 5.42
C GLY A 523 7.30 8.10 5.53
N ASN A 524 8.38 8.79 5.18
CA ASN A 524 8.51 10.25 5.32
C ASN A 524 7.40 11.09 4.67
N ARG A 525 6.70 10.55 3.67
CA ARG A 525 5.57 11.22 2.99
C ARG A 525 4.38 11.37 3.93
N SER A 526 4.23 10.50 4.93
CA SER A 526 3.13 10.52 5.90
C SER A 526 3.45 11.33 7.15
N PHE A 527 4.71 11.73 7.38
CA PHE A 527 5.10 12.51 8.56
C PHE A 527 4.41 13.87 8.61
N ASN A 528 3.79 14.17 9.76
CA ASN A 528 3.42 15.53 10.13
C ASN A 528 4.68 16.38 10.43
N LEU A 529 4.46 17.67 10.68
CA LEU A 529 5.55 18.63 10.87
C LEU A 529 6.43 18.32 12.09
N THR A 530 5.82 17.89 13.21
CA THR A 530 6.51 17.54 14.45
C THR A 530 7.49 16.40 14.23
N ILE A 531 7.01 15.27 13.70
CA ILE A 531 7.84 14.09 13.41
C ILE A 531 8.93 14.46 12.41
N LYS A 532 8.56 15.20 11.34
CA LYS A 532 9.51 15.59 10.30
C LYS A 532 10.66 16.43 10.86
N THR A 533 10.35 17.42 11.70
CA THR A 533 11.34 18.30 12.33
C THR A 533 12.25 17.53 13.27
N PHE A 534 11.68 16.63 14.09
CA PHE A 534 12.44 15.81 15.03
C PHE A 534 13.39 14.85 14.31
N VAL A 535 12.88 14.11 13.33
CA VAL A 535 13.64 13.12 12.56
C VAL A 535 14.74 13.78 11.71
N ASP A 536 14.47 14.94 11.08
CA ASP A 536 15.49 15.66 10.32
C ASP A 536 16.63 16.19 11.20
N LYS A 537 16.37 16.41 12.50
CA LYS A 537 17.38 16.89 13.47
C LYS A 537 18.20 15.75 14.07
N PHE A 538 17.55 14.67 14.51
CA PHE A 538 18.21 13.63 15.31
C PHE A 538 18.53 12.33 14.55
N TYR A 539 17.84 12.06 13.43
CA TYR A 539 17.88 10.78 12.72
C TYR A 539 18.25 10.96 11.24
N THR A 540 19.28 11.76 10.96
CA THR A 540 19.63 12.23 9.62
C THR A 540 19.89 11.10 8.61
N LYS A 541 20.42 9.96 9.07
CA LYS A 541 20.72 8.76 8.26
C LYS A 541 19.56 7.75 8.16
N SER A 542 18.56 7.83 9.03
CA SER A 542 17.40 6.91 9.08
C SER A 542 16.05 7.57 8.82
N LYS A 543 16.02 8.87 8.49
CA LYS A 543 14.82 9.69 8.22
C LYS A 543 13.86 9.25 7.11
N GLY A 544 14.15 8.15 6.43
CA GLY A 544 13.30 7.59 5.38
C GLY A 544 11.96 7.06 5.91
N ASP A 545 11.98 6.46 7.10
CA ASP A 545 10.84 5.79 7.74
C ASP A 545 11.06 5.68 9.26
N LEU A 546 9.99 5.61 10.05
CA LEU A 546 10.09 5.44 11.50
C LEU A 546 10.75 4.13 11.92
N PHE A 547 10.53 3.01 11.20
CA PHE A 547 11.16 1.75 11.58
C PHE A 547 12.69 1.88 11.60
N ALA A 548 13.25 2.67 10.67
CA ALA A 548 14.67 2.90 10.55
C ALA A 548 15.19 3.81 11.69
N CYS A 549 14.40 4.80 12.12
CA CYS A 549 14.71 5.60 13.31
C CYS A 549 14.74 4.72 14.57
N PHE A 550 13.78 3.79 14.68
CA PHE A 550 13.75 2.81 15.76
C PHE A 550 14.95 1.85 15.73
N MET A 551 15.57 1.57 14.58
CA MET A 551 16.81 0.77 14.55
C MET A 551 17.94 1.44 15.33
N GLU A 552 18.12 2.74 15.16
CA GLU A 552 19.10 3.50 15.94
C GLU A 552 18.72 3.53 17.42
N ARG A 553 17.45 3.82 17.70
CA ARG A 553 16.98 3.92 19.08
C ARG A 553 17.10 2.60 19.86
N THR A 554 16.74 1.49 19.23
CA THR A 554 16.77 0.17 19.87
C THR A 554 18.20 -0.34 20.10
N ILE A 555 19.15 -0.06 19.19
CA ILE A 555 20.56 -0.40 19.42
C ILE A 555 21.20 0.49 20.50
N GLU A 556 20.78 1.75 20.63
CA GLU A 556 21.18 2.62 21.75
C GLU A 556 20.73 2.07 23.11
N MET A 557 19.49 1.57 23.18
CA MET A 557 18.90 0.93 24.36
C MET A 557 19.47 -0.48 24.64
N THR A 558 20.25 -1.06 23.74
CA THR A 558 20.87 -2.37 23.95
C THR A 558 22.17 -2.22 24.74
N GLU A 559 22.42 -3.06 25.74
CA GLU A 559 23.70 -3.13 26.46
C GLU A 559 24.83 -3.58 25.55
N ASN A 560 26.08 -3.21 25.88
CA ASN A 560 27.23 -3.72 25.14
C ASN A 560 27.28 -5.26 25.24
N TYR A 561 27.54 -5.94 24.12
CA TYR A 561 27.45 -7.40 23.97
C TYR A 561 26.03 -8.00 24.10
N GLY A 562 25.01 -7.15 24.35
CA GLY A 562 23.60 -7.54 24.30
C GLY A 562 23.09 -7.72 22.87
N PHE A 563 21.83 -8.15 22.76
CA PHE A 563 21.17 -8.43 21.47
C PHE A 563 19.99 -7.51 21.20
N MET A 564 20.00 -6.90 20.02
CA MET A 564 18.84 -6.26 19.40
C MET A 564 18.23 -7.23 18.39
N SER A 565 16.92 -7.45 18.46
CA SER A 565 16.15 -8.16 17.43
C SER A 565 15.01 -7.29 16.93
N ALA A 566 14.81 -7.23 15.62
CA ALA A 566 13.69 -6.48 15.05
C ALA A 566 13.15 -7.09 13.78
N ILE A 567 11.86 -6.86 13.52
CA ILE A 567 11.24 -7.04 12.20
C ILE A 567 10.97 -5.67 11.58
N ASN A 568 11.52 -5.41 10.39
CA ASN A 568 11.43 -4.15 9.67
C ASN A 568 11.09 -4.36 8.18
N GLN A 569 10.96 -3.28 7.41
CA GLN A 569 10.83 -3.39 5.96
C GLN A 569 12.17 -3.70 5.28
N GLN A 570 12.23 -4.63 4.31
CA GLN A 570 13.48 -5.00 3.62
C GLN A 570 14.12 -3.85 2.83
N SER A 571 13.41 -2.73 2.64
CA SER A 571 13.92 -1.55 1.93
C SER A 571 15.23 -1.03 2.51
N TRP A 572 15.47 -1.18 3.83
CA TRP A 572 16.74 -0.79 4.44
C TRP A 572 17.92 -1.64 3.99
N MET A 573 17.71 -2.85 3.46
CA MET A 573 18.77 -3.71 2.94
C MET A 573 19.33 -3.24 1.59
N PHE A 574 18.57 -2.46 0.81
CA PHE A 574 18.90 -2.14 -0.59
C PHE A 574 18.82 -0.65 -0.95
N LEU A 575 17.75 0.06 -0.55
CA LEU A 575 17.50 1.42 -1.06
C LEU A 575 18.57 2.42 -0.62
N SER A 576 18.92 3.35 -1.52
CA SER A 576 19.90 4.40 -1.28
C SER A 576 19.51 5.34 -0.13
N THR A 577 18.20 5.52 0.13
CA THR A 577 17.70 6.26 1.30
C THR A 577 18.28 5.78 2.63
N TYR A 578 18.68 4.50 2.72
CA TYR A 578 19.21 3.87 3.93
C TYR A 578 20.68 3.47 3.81
N GLU A 579 21.39 3.93 2.77
CA GLU A 579 22.79 3.59 2.54
C GLU A 579 23.69 3.99 3.71
N GLU A 580 23.54 5.23 4.20
CA GLU A 580 24.32 5.74 5.34
C GLU A 580 24.01 4.97 6.64
N LEU A 581 22.74 4.63 6.86
CA LEU A 581 22.33 3.79 7.99
C LEU A 581 22.96 2.38 7.89
N ARG A 582 22.91 1.76 6.70
CA ARG A 582 23.51 0.43 6.46
C ARG A 582 25.00 0.44 6.73
N LYS A 583 25.75 1.40 6.17
CA LYS A 583 27.20 1.53 6.39
C LYS A 583 27.51 1.67 7.87
N TYR A 584 26.77 2.51 8.59
CA TYR A 584 26.90 2.68 10.04
C TYR A 584 26.63 1.36 10.78
N PHE A 585 25.53 0.67 10.51
CA PHE A 585 25.18 -0.59 11.18
C PHE A 585 26.21 -1.70 10.93
N LEU A 586 26.61 -1.89 9.66
CA LEU A 586 27.52 -2.97 9.26
C LEU A 586 28.97 -2.77 9.75
N SER A 587 29.36 -1.54 10.07
CA SER A 587 30.69 -1.22 10.61
C SER A 587 30.77 -1.28 12.13
N ASN A 588 29.67 -1.00 12.84
CA ASN A 588 29.67 -0.89 14.30
C ASN A 588 29.07 -2.12 15.00
N TYR A 589 28.22 -2.90 14.33
CA TYR A 589 27.47 -3.99 14.95
C TYR A 589 27.52 -5.29 14.14
N THR A 590 27.35 -6.41 14.82
CA THR A 590 27.44 -7.75 14.22
C THR A 590 26.05 -8.32 13.99
N ILE A 591 25.68 -8.59 12.74
CA ILE A 591 24.47 -9.34 12.41
C ILE A 591 24.73 -10.81 12.78
N SER A 592 23.90 -11.38 13.63
CA SER A 592 23.98 -12.81 14.01
C SER A 592 23.17 -13.69 13.06
N SER A 593 21.97 -13.25 12.69
CA SER A 593 21.15 -13.92 11.69
C SER A 593 20.06 -13.01 11.12
N MET A 594 19.52 -13.37 9.96
CA MET A 594 18.47 -12.62 9.28
C MET A 594 17.52 -13.51 8.47
N LEU A 595 16.22 -13.30 8.67
CA LEU A 595 15.16 -13.80 7.80
C LEU A 595 14.81 -12.72 6.78
N HIS A 596 15.01 -13.00 5.51
CA HIS A 596 14.56 -12.16 4.41
C HIS A 596 13.17 -12.64 3.98
N LEU A 597 12.13 -11.98 4.48
CA LEU A 597 10.76 -12.49 4.41
C LEU A 597 10.02 -11.99 3.17
N GLY A 598 10.21 -10.76 2.69
CA GLY A 598 9.48 -10.26 1.53
C GLY A 598 8.00 -9.98 1.81
N SER A 599 7.19 -9.98 0.76
CA SER A 599 5.75 -9.66 0.84
C SER A 599 4.95 -10.76 1.55
N ARG A 600 3.70 -10.42 1.91
CA ARG A 600 2.71 -11.36 2.49
C ARG A 600 3.18 -12.11 3.74
N THR A 601 4.10 -11.48 4.49
CA THR A 601 4.55 -11.95 5.80
C THR A 601 3.45 -11.78 6.85
N PHE A 602 2.74 -10.65 6.77
CA PHE A 602 1.58 -10.30 7.60
C PHE A 602 0.29 -10.74 6.88
N PRO A 603 -0.44 -11.74 7.39
CA PRO A 603 -1.62 -12.28 6.71
C PRO A 603 -2.73 -11.25 6.44
N GLU A 604 -2.79 -10.18 7.23
CA GLU A 604 -3.85 -9.16 7.12
C GLU A 604 -3.55 -8.10 6.05
N ILE A 605 -2.33 -8.03 5.54
CA ILE A 605 -1.94 -7.09 4.50
C ILE A 605 -1.96 -7.80 3.15
N GLY A 606 -2.94 -7.46 2.33
CA GLY A 606 -2.98 -7.87 0.93
C GLY A 606 -1.92 -7.14 0.08
N GLY A 607 -1.43 -7.81 -0.96
CA GLY A 607 -0.51 -7.23 -1.95
C GLY A 607 0.96 -7.18 -1.51
N GLU A 608 1.75 -6.35 -2.20
CA GLU A 608 3.20 -6.24 -2.04
C GLU A 608 3.64 -4.95 -1.34
N VAL A 609 2.70 -4.27 -0.66
CA VAL A 609 2.95 -2.96 -0.03
C VAL A 609 3.96 -3.05 1.11
N VAL A 610 3.95 -4.15 1.86
CA VAL A 610 4.87 -4.39 2.98
C VAL A 610 5.74 -5.59 2.68
N GLN A 611 7.03 -5.35 2.52
CA GLN A 611 8.05 -6.37 2.30
C GLN A 611 8.98 -6.39 3.53
N SER A 612 9.07 -7.52 4.23
CA SER A 612 9.64 -7.56 5.59
C SER A 612 10.98 -8.31 5.67
N THR A 613 11.73 -8.01 6.71
CA THR A 613 12.90 -8.78 7.15
C THR A 613 12.98 -8.78 8.67
N ALA A 614 13.33 -9.91 9.29
CA ALA A 614 13.57 -10.01 10.72
C ALA A 614 15.05 -10.33 10.96
N PHE A 615 15.72 -9.65 11.88
CA PHE A 615 17.16 -9.81 12.07
C PHE A 615 17.56 -9.69 13.54
N ILE A 616 18.70 -10.31 13.86
CA ILE A 616 19.33 -10.27 15.17
C ILE A 616 20.69 -9.63 15.02
N VAL A 617 20.96 -8.62 15.83
CA VAL A 617 22.21 -7.86 15.89
C VAL A 617 22.76 -7.95 17.30
N ASN A 618 24.03 -8.34 17.42
CA ASN A 618 24.79 -8.23 18.66
C ASN A 618 25.49 -6.86 18.68
N LYS A 619 25.37 -6.12 19.79
CA LYS A 619 26.04 -4.84 19.99
C LYS A 619 27.52 -5.03 20.31
N LYS A 620 28.25 -5.50 19.30
CA LYS A 620 29.70 -5.67 19.29
C LYS A 620 30.24 -5.37 17.89
N GLU A 621 31.46 -4.87 17.82
CA GLU A 621 32.14 -4.65 16.55
C GLU A 621 32.32 -5.97 15.78
N PRO A 622 32.25 -5.94 14.44
CA PRO A 622 32.38 -7.15 13.63
C PRO A 622 33.85 -7.58 13.52
N ILE A 623 34.16 -8.81 13.94
CA ILE A 623 35.52 -9.38 13.82
C ILE A 623 35.44 -10.68 13.02
N ASN A 624 35.37 -10.57 11.68
CA ASN A 624 35.19 -11.72 10.77
C ASN A 624 34.03 -12.65 11.17
N ASP A 625 33.02 -12.10 11.85
CA ASP A 625 31.87 -12.86 12.29
C ASP A 625 31.07 -13.38 11.08
N ARG A 626 30.69 -14.65 11.17
CA ARG A 626 29.89 -15.34 10.16
C ARG A 626 28.46 -15.46 10.66
N ALA A 627 27.51 -15.16 9.78
CA ALA A 627 26.09 -15.15 10.10
C ALA A 627 25.29 -16.08 9.19
N THR A 628 24.08 -16.39 9.63
CA THR A 628 23.13 -17.21 8.88
C THR A 628 21.99 -16.34 8.34
N TYR A 629 21.81 -16.37 7.02
CA TYR A 629 20.72 -15.67 6.33
C TYR A 629 19.76 -16.69 5.73
N ILE A 630 18.45 -16.44 5.81
CA ILE A 630 17.43 -17.35 5.30
C ILE A 630 16.52 -16.57 4.35
N ARG A 631 16.47 -17.00 3.08
CA ARG A 631 15.65 -16.36 2.04
C ARG A 631 14.29 -17.02 1.93
N LEU A 632 13.22 -16.26 2.21
CA LEU A 632 11.83 -16.73 2.19
C LEU A 632 10.92 -15.83 1.33
N VAL A 633 11.51 -15.02 0.46
CA VAL A 633 10.79 -14.04 -0.37
C VAL A 633 9.91 -14.69 -1.44
N ASP A 634 10.24 -15.91 -1.86
CA ASP A 634 9.53 -16.64 -2.93
C ASP A 634 8.21 -17.30 -2.47
N TYR A 635 7.89 -17.20 -1.18
CA TYR A 635 6.68 -17.79 -0.60
C TYR A 635 5.62 -16.73 -0.32
N ASN A 636 4.41 -16.93 -0.85
CA ASN A 636 3.33 -15.94 -0.79
C ASN A 636 2.41 -16.05 0.44
N ASP A 637 2.86 -16.73 1.50
CA ASP A 637 2.07 -16.97 2.72
C ASP A 637 2.97 -17.20 3.95
N SER A 638 2.53 -16.73 5.12
CA SER A 638 3.30 -16.80 6.38
C SER A 638 3.55 -18.23 6.87
N GLU A 639 2.56 -19.13 6.73
CA GLU A 639 2.72 -20.54 7.10
C GLU A 639 3.63 -21.28 6.12
N LEU A 640 3.56 -20.95 4.82
CA LEU A 640 4.53 -21.47 3.84
C LEU A 640 5.96 -21.01 4.17
N LYS A 641 6.16 -19.74 4.55
CA LYS A 641 7.47 -19.25 5.01
C LYS A 641 7.96 -20.03 6.23
N ARG A 642 7.09 -20.26 7.23
CA ARG A 642 7.39 -21.04 8.43
C ARG A 642 7.82 -22.48 8.13
N ARG A 643 7.08 -23.18 7.26
CA ARG A 643 7.43 -24.55 6.85
C ARG A 643 8.77 -24.60 6.13
N ASN A 644 9.06 -23.63 5.28
CA ASN A 644 10.32 -23.59 4.55
C ASN A 644 11.51 -23.21 5.44
N PHE A 645 11.32 -22.34 6.44
CA PHE A 645 12.30 -22.11 7.49
C PHE A 645 12.73 -23.43 8.16
N ILE A 646 11.77 -24.28 8.54
CA ILE A 646 12.02 -25.58 9.20
C ILE A 646 12.73 -26.56 8.26
N SER A 647 12.43 -26.50 6.95
CA SER A 647 13.02 -27.41 5.95
C SER A 647 14.51 -27.18 5.69
N ASN A 648 15.11 -26.12 6.24
CA ASN A 648 16.49 -25.67 6.00
C ASN A 648 16.84 -25.36 4.52
N LYS A 649 15.85 -25.25 3.63
CA LYS A 649 16.05 -24.81 2.24
C LYS A 649 16.35 -23.30 2.20
N HIS A 650 17.15 -22.87 1.23
CA HIS A 650 17.52 -21.45 1.01
C HIS A 650 18.16 -20.77 2.23
N ARG A 651 18.92 -21.54 3.00
CA ARG A 651 19.75 -21.08 4.12
C ARG A 651 21.18 -20.83 3.61
N TYR A 652 21.68 -19.63 3.86
CA TYR A 652 23.02 -19.17 3.52
C TYR A 652 23.78 -19.01 4.82
N SER A 653 24.53 -20.04 5.20
CA SER A 653 25.38 -20.02 6.39
C SER A 653 26.78 -19.53 6.06
N GLY A 654 27.53 -19.10 7.08
CA GLY A 654 28.94 -18.76 6.91
C GLY A 654 29.22 -17.42 6.23
N VAL A 655 28.19 -16.61 5.98
CA VAL A 655 28.32 -15.34 5.24
C VAL A 655 29.02 -14.30 6.11
N ASN A 656 30.10 -13.73 5.61
CA ASN A 656 30.84 -12.67 6.29
C ASN A 656 30.25 -11.29 5.94
N GLN A 657 29.76 -10.56 6.93
CA GLN A 657 29.11 -9.26 6.71
C GLN A 657 30.03 -8.19 6.12
N VAL A 658 31.35 -8.32 6.25
CA VAL A 658 32.33 -7.40 5.63
C VAL A 658 32.20 -7.41 4.11
N ASN A 659 31.74 -8.52 3.51
CA ASN A 659 31.55 -8.62 2.07
C ASN A 659 30.47 -7.65 1.53
N PHE A 660 29.50 -7.23 2.34
CA PHE A 660 28.48 -6.26 1.88
C PHE A 660 29.08 -4.90 1.55
N SER A 661 30.17 -4.50 2.20
CA SER A 661 30.87 -3.24 1.91
C SER A 661 31.46 -3.20 0.48
N LYS A 662 31.66 -4.37 -0.13
CA LYS A 662 32.17 -4.53 -1.50
C LYS A 662 31.10 -4.25 -2.56
N ILE A 663 29.83 -4.29 -2.18
CA ILE A 663 28.69 -4.07 -3.09
C ILE A 663 28.32 -2.57 -3.03
N PRO A 664 28.06 -1.90 -4.18
CA PRO A 664 27.63 -0.51 -4.19
C PRO A 664 26.44 -0.25 -3.27
N GLY A 665 26.52 0.85 -2.49
CA GLY A 665 25.51 1.20 -1.49
C GLY A 665 25.46 0.26 -0.28
N SER A 666 26.44 -0.64 -0.12
CA SER A 666 26.52 -1.65 0.93
C SER A 666 25.25 -2.50 1.03
N ALA A 667 24.73 -2.93 -0.12
CA ALA A 667 23.53 -3.76 -0.19
C ALA A 667 23.75 -5.11 0.52
N ILE A 668 22.76 -5.55 1.32
CA ILE A 668 22.83 -6.80 2.08
C ILE A 668 22.36 -7.96 1.20
N ALA A 669 23.17 -8.30 0.20
CA ALA A 669 22.92 -9.38 -0.74
C ALA A 669 23.73 -10.62 -0.37
N TYR A 670 23.31 -11.34 0.67
CA TYR A 670 24.01 -12.51 1.22
C TYR A 670 24.08 -13.74 0.31
N TRP A 671 23.32 -13.73 -0.81
CA TRP A 671 23.24 -14.86 -1.75
C TRP A 671 24.23 -14.73 -2.92
N VAL A 672 25.02 -13.66 -2.96
CA VAL A 672 25.99 -13.44 -4.05
C VAL A 672 27.18 -14.39 -3.93
N SER A 673 27.72 -14.83 -5.06
CA SER A 673 28.94 -15.64 -5.11
C SER A 673 30.18 -14.78 -4.86
N ASP A 674 31.30 -15.41 -4.48
CA ASP A 674 32.60 -14.74 -4.38
C ASP A 674 33.02 -14.09 -5.71
N LYS A 675 32.67 -14.73 -6.84
CA LYS A 675 32.93 -14.21 -8.18
C LYS A 675 32.22 -12.86 -8.43
N ILE A 676 30.95 -12.76 -8.04
CA ILE A 676 30.18 -11.52 -8.12
C ILE A 676 30.81 -10.42 -7.24
N LEU A 677 31.25 -10.78 -6.03
CA LEU A 677 31.94 -9.84 -5.14
C LEU A 677 33.25 -9.33 -5.74
N GLU A 678 34.07 -10.21 -6.33
CA GLU A 678 35.30 -9.83 -7.04
C GLU A 678 35.01 -8.84 -8.18
N ILE A 679 33.95 -9.09 -8.96
CA ILE A 679 33.55 -8.21 -10.07
C ILE A 679 33.20 -6.81 -9.55
N PHE A 680 32.40 -6.69 -8.48
CA PHE A 680 32.09 -5.38 -7.91
C PHE A 680 33.34 -4.62 -7.43
N GLN A 681 34.36 -5.33 -6.93
CA GLN A 681 35.60 -4.70 -6.46
C GLN A 681 36.54 -4.28 -7.59
N GLN A 682 36.61 -5.06 -8.67
CA GLN A 682 37.60 -4.89 -9.74
C GLN A 682 37.07 -4.08 -10.94
N SER A 683 35.74 -4.01 -11.09
CA SER A 683 35.10 -3.32 -12.20
C SER A 683 35.13 -1.79 -12.05
N LYS A 684 34.91 -1.09 -13.18
CA LYS A 684 34.62 0.34 -13.17
C LYS A 684 33.10 0.55 -13.14
N PRO A 685 32.59 1.55 -12.39
CA PRO A 685 31.18 1.91 -12.46
C PRO A 685 30.85 2.46 -13.85
N LEU A 686 29.63 2.21 -14.34
CA LEU A 686 29.16 2.71 -15.63
C LEU A 686 29.33 4.23 -15.76
N ASN A 687 29.19 4.98 -14.67
CA ASN A 687 29.39 6.43 -14.63
C ASN A 687 30.77 6.89 -15.14
N ASP A 688 31.81 6.08 -14.99
CA ASP A 688 33.15 6.42 -15.48
C ASP A 688 33.28 6.24 -17.01
N ILE A 689 32.30 5.59 -17.65
CA ILE A 689 32.28 5.25 -19.08
C ILE A 689 31.23 6.10 -19.82
N ALA A 690 30.01 6.16 -19.29
CA ALA A 690 28.92 6.93 -19.87
C ALA A 690 27.95 7.36 -18.76
N ASN A 691 27.73 8.67 -18.62
CA ASN A 691 26.93 9.22 -17.54
C ASN A 691 25.43 8.99 -17.78
N PRO A 692 24.74 8.21 -16.91
CA PRO A 692 23.29 8.19 -16.87
C PRO A 692 22.80 9.50 -16.27
N CYS A 693 21.75 10.10 -16.82
CA CYS A 693 21.24 11.37 -16.34
C CYS A 693 19.72 11.50 -16.46
N VAL A 694 19.14 12.37 -15.62
CA VAL A 694 17.73 12.75 -15.68
C VAL A 694 17.54 13.89 -16.68
N GLY A 695 16.38 13.95 -17.33
CA GLY A 695 16.08 15.02 -18.28
C GLY A 695 15.13 16.08 -17.71
N LEU A 696 14.12 16.42 -18.50
CA LEU A 696 13.13 17.44 -18.22
C LEU A 696 12.11 16.99 -17.16
N GLN A 697 11.98 17.78 -16.09
CA GLN A 697 10.79 17.74 -15.24
C GLN A 697 9.84 18.86 -15.66
N THR A 698 8.66 18.52 -16.21
CA THR A 698 7.76 19.52 -16.81
C THR A 698 7.05 20.43 -15.81
N GLY A 699 6.87 20.00 -14.56
CA GLY A 699 6.08 20.70 -13.55
C GLY A 699 4.56 20.61 -13.75
N ASN A 700 4.09 20.42 -14.99
CA ASN A 700 2.69 20.13 -15.34
C ASN A 700 2.62 19.33 -16.66
N ASN A 701 2.41 18.01 -16.56
CA ASN A 701 2.36 17.14 -17.75
C ASN A 701 1.17 17.47 -18.66
N ASP A 702 0.01 17.81 -18.10
CA ASP A 702 -1.20 18.09 -18.88
C ASP A 702 -1.06 19.35 -19.74
N ARG A 703 -0.23 20.31 -19.31
CA ARG A 703 0.10 21.50 -20.10
C ARG A 703 1.14 21.23 -21.20
N PHE A 704 2.21 20.51 -20.87
CA PHE A 704 3.40 20.47 -21.72
C PHE A 704 3.58 19.18 -22.54
N LEU A 705 2.81 18.12 -22.28
CA LEU A 705 2.94 16.83 -22.98
C LEU A 705 1.69 16.47 -23.76
N ARG A 706 1.89 15.87 -24.93
CA ARG A 706 0.82 15.30 -25.77
C ARG A 706 1.26 13.93 -26.27
N LEU A 707 0.30 13.05 -26.57
CA LEU A 707 0.57 11.99 -27.54
C LEU A 707 0.75 12.65 -28.90
N TRP A 708 1.68 12.15 -29.72
CA TRP A 708 1.97 12.73 -31.04
C TRP A 708 0.74 12.80 -31.94
N THR A 709 -0.23 11.89 -31.73
CA THR A 709 -1.48 11.79 -32.50
C THR A 709 -2.49 12.89 -32.18
N GLU A 710 -2.32 13.61 -31.06
CA GLU A 710 -3.24 14.68 -30.66
C GLU A 710 -3.01 15.99 -31.42
N VAL A 711 -1.77 16.25 -31.83
CA VAL A 711 -1.31 17.56 -32.31
C VAL A 711 -1.13 17.57 -33.82
N ASN A 712 -1.05 18.76 -34.43
CA ASN A 712 -0.75 18.85 -35.85
C ASN A 712 0.65 18.27 -36.12
N ILE A 713 0.75 17.26 -36.97
CA ILE A 713 2.03 16.58 -37.23
C ILE A 713 3.07 17.54 -37.80
N ASN A 714 2.64 18.57 -38.52
CA ASN A 714 3.52 19.59 -39.09
C ASN A 714 4.13 20.51 -38.02
N ASN A 715 3.60 20.52 -36.80
CA ASN A 715 4.15 21.28 -35.68
C ASN A 715 5.17 20.46 -34.87
N ILE A 716 5.44 19.22 -35.27
CA ILE A 716 6.43 18.33 -34.64
C ILE A 716 7.77 18.41 -35.37
N GLY A 717 8.87 18.58 -34.63
CA GLY A 717 10.23 18.54 -35.14
C GLY A 717 10.89 17.17 -34.94
N PHE A 718 10.66 16.21 -35.85
CA PHE A 718 11.29 14.89 -35.82
C PHE A 718 12.76 14.93 -36.27
N GLY A 719 13.60 14.08 -35.67
CA GLY A 719 14.96 13.78 -36.15
C GLY A 719 15.97 14.93 -36.11
N LEU A 720 15.67 16.02 -35.40
CA LEU A 720 16.59 17.15 -35.25
C LEU A 720 17.75 16.77 -34.32
N ASP A 721 18.96 17.21 -34.62
CA ASP A 721 20.19 16.74 -33.94
C ASP A 721 20.71 17.67 -32.84
N SER A 722 20.09 18.85 -32.66
CA SER A 722 20.59 19.90 -31.77
C SER A 722 19.47 20.86 -31.34
N ARG A 723 19.70 21.57 -30.23
CA ARG A 723 18.81 22.64 -29.74
C ARG A 723 18.74 23.81 -30.71
N GLU A 724 19.83 24.10 -31.40
CA GLU A 724 19.92 25.14 -32.40
C GLU A 724 19.07 24.79 -33.63
N ALA A 725 19.13 23.54 -34.10
CA ALA A 725 18.26 23.05 -35.17
C ALA A 725 16.78 23.07 -34.73
N ALA A 726 16.48 22.63 -33.50
CA ALA A 726 15.13 22.68 -32.92
C ALA A 726 14.57 24.11 -32.87
N LYS A 727 15.37 25.09 -32.45
CA LYS A 727 14.95 26.50 -32.41
C LYS A 727 14.76 27.08 -33.81
N LYS A 728 15.66 26.78 -34.75
CA LYS A 728 15.58 27.26 -36.15
C LYS A 728 14.39 26.69 -36.91
N SER A 729 13.93 25.48 -36.55
CA SER A 729 12.79 24.83 -37.21
C SER A 729 11.46 25.54 -36.97
N GLY A 730 11.37 26.37 -35.92
CA GLY A 730 10.14 27.06 -35.53
C GLY A 730 9.01 26.12 -35.09
N LYS A 731 9.32 24.84 -34.83
CA LYS A 731 8.34 23.84 -34.39
C LYS A 731 8.06 23.98 -32.90
N LYS A 732 6.87 23.53 -32.50
CA LYS A 732 6.40 23.58 -31.11
C LYS A 732 6.68 22.30 -30.34
N TRP A 733 6.40 21.16 -30.98
CA TRP A 733 6.43 19.85 -30.35
C TRP A 733 7.67 19.06 -30.76
N PHE A 734 8.26 18.32 -29.83
CA PHE A 734 9.44 17.50 -30.10
C PHE A 734 9.33 16.14 -29.41
N PRO A 735 9.83 15.04 -30.00
CA PRO A 735 9.81 13.70 -29.40
C PRO A 735 10.32 13.67 -27.95
N TYR A 736 9.61 12.93 -27.10
CA TYR A 736 9.85 12.93 -25.66
C TYR A 736 9.87 11.51 -25.06
N ASN A 737 11.03 11.09 -24.53
CA ASN A 737 11.20 9.82 -23.84
C ASN A 737 10.61 9.87 -22.43
N LYS A 738 9.37 9.39 -22.27
CA LYS A 738 8.62 9.40 -20.99
C LYS A 738 8.82 8.15 -20.12
N GLY A 739 9.64 7.21 -20.57
CA GLY A 739 9.57 5.82 -20.11
C GLY A 739 8.33 5.13 -20.70
N GLY A 740 7.88 4.04 -20.10
CA GLY A 740 6.75 3.28 -20.59
C GLY A 740 6.76 1.85 -20.06
N GLU A 741 6.00 0.98 -20.71
CA GLU A 741 5.94 -0.45 -20.39
C GLU A 741 7.31 -1.13 -20.57
N PHE A 742 7.45 -2.32 -20.00
CA PHE A 742 8.67 -3.12 -20.14
C PHE A 742 8.89 -3.48 -21.61
N ARG A 743 9.97 -2.95 -22.20
CA ARG A 743 10.36 -3.18 -23.60
C ARG A 743 11.87 -3.05 -23.76
N LYS A 744 12.49 -4.03 -24.42
CA LYS A 744 13.92 -4.04 -24.77
C LYS A 744 14.15 -3.47 -26.17
N TRP A 745 15.40 -3.07 -26.42
CA TRP A 745 15.97 -2.74 -27.73
C TRP A 745 15.46 -1.44 -28.39
N TYR A 746 14.16 -1.22 -28.57
CA TYR A 746 13.59 -0.04 -29.24
C TYR A 746 12.12 0.19 -28.84
N GLY A 747 11.57 1.41 -28.97
CA GLY A 747 10.12 1.71 -28.83
C GLY A 747 9.76 2.58 -27.62
N ASN A 748 8.46 2.59 -27.25
CA ASN A 748 7.84 3.51 -26.26
C ASN A 748 7.91 4.99 -26.66
N GLN A 749 7.88 5.25 -27.96
CA GLN A 749 8.05 6.58 -28.54
C GLN A 749 6.67 7.15 -28.91
N GLU A 750 5.92 7.62 -27.91
CA GLU A 750 4.52 8.05 -28.10
C GLU A 750 4.29 9.52 -27.78
N TYR A 751 5.14 10.12 -26.94
CA TYR A 751 4.95 11.45 -26.40
C TYR A 751 5.75 12.49 -27.16
N VAL A 752 5.18 13.69 -27.24
CA VAL A 752 5.88 14.91 -27.63
C VAL A 752 5.76 15.95 -26.52
N VAL A 753 6.77 16.81 -26.39
CA VAL A 753 6.82 17.90 -25.41
C VAL A 753 6.87 19.25 -26.10
N ASN A 754 6.19 20.25 -25.53
CA ASN A 754 6.31 21.63 -25.98
C ASN A 754 7.70 22.16 -25.59
N TRP A 755 8.57 22.28 -26.59
CA TRP A 755 9.91 22.87 -26.47
C TRP A 755 10.09 24.04 -27.46
N GLU A 756 8.99 24.70 -27.80
CA GLU A 756 8.99 25.85 -28.71
C GLU A 756 9.97 26.93 -28.25
N ASN A 757 10.67 27.55 -29.20
CA ASN A 757 11.63 28.61 -28.93
C ASN A 757 12.69 28.23 -27.88
N ASP A 758 13.18 26.98 -27.93
CA ASP A 758 14.11 26.38 -26.96
C ASP A 758 13.53 26.27 -25.52
N GLY A 759 12.25 25.95 -25.46
CA GLY A 759 11.50 25.75 -24.22
C GLY A 759 11.21 27.05 -23.47
N PHE A 760 10.98 28.17 -24.17
CA PHE A 760 10.74 29.46 -23.53
C PHE A 760 9.61 29.40 -22.50
N GLU A 761 8.45 28.85 -22.88
CA GLU A 761 7.30 28.74 -21.97
C GLU A 761 7.61 27.85 -20.77
N ILE A 762 8.11 26.63 -21.03
CA ILE A 762 8.32 25.65 -19.97
C ILE A 762 9.43 26.09 -19.00
N ARG A 763 10.49 26.75 -19.46
CA ARG A 763 11.57 27.29 -18.60
C ARG A 763 11.08 28.37 -17.63
N ASN A 764 10.05 29.12 -18.02
CA ASN A 764 9.46 30.19 -17.22
C ASN A 764 8.17 29.74 -16.47
N PHE A 765 7.85 28.44 -16.48
CA PHE A 765 6.61 27.97 -15.90
C PHE A 765 6.58 28.11 -14.37
N GLY A 766 5.58 28.84 -13.86
CA GLY A 766 5.36 29.06 -12.43
C GLY A 766 6.33 30.03 -11.77
N THR A 767 6.98 30.90 -12.56
CA THR A 767 7.82 32.01 -12.05
C THR A 767 7.00 33.27 -11.74
N GLU A 768 5.67 33.19 -11.76
CA GLU A 768 4.80 34.32 -11.40
C GLU A 768 5.17 34.82 -9.99
N HIS A 769 5.10 36.14 -9.78
CA HIS A 769 5.40 36.78 -8.48
C HIS A 769 6.82 36.54 -7.95
N GLY A 770 7.80 36.23 -8.81
CA GLY A 770 9.20 36.04 -8.42
C GLY A 770 9.50 34.67 -7.81
N LEU A 771 8.61 33.70 -7.95
CA LEU A 771 8.81 32.32 -7.49
C LEU A 771 9.82 31.56 -8.37
N LYS A 772 10.43 30.51 -7.81
CA LYS A 772 11.27 29.60 -8.61
C LYS A 772 10.41 28.83 -9.60
N ALA A 773 10.94 28.61 -10.81
CA ALA A 773 10.28 27.81 -11.84
C ALA A 773 9.86 26.44 -11.28
N ARG A 774 8.63 26.04 -11.57
CA ARG A 774 8.07 24.73 -11.19
C ARG A 774 8.61 23.60 -12.06
N SER A 775 8.94 23.91 -13.30
CA SER A 775 9.65 23.00 -14.19
C SER A 775 11.15 22.97 -13.85
N ARG A 776 11.83 21.88 -14.24
CA ARG A 776 13.29 21.74 -14.13
C ARG A 776 13.85 21.07 -15.39
N PRO A 777 14.18 21.85 -16.44
CA PRO A 777 14.97 21.34 -17.55
C PRO A 777 16.41 21.09 -17.08
N GLN A 778 16.83 19.82 -17.03
CA GLN A 778 18.18 19.42 -16.63
C GLN A 778 18.91 18.79 -17.82
N ASN A 779 20.25 18.87 -17.80
CA ASN A 779 21.11 18.27 -18.84
C ASN A 779 20.69 18.69 -20.27
N THR A 780 20.32 19.96 -20.44
CA THR A 780 19.79 20.46 -21.73
C THR A 780 20.83 20.41 -22.85
N ASP A 781 22.12 20.35 -22.53
CA ASP A 781 23.20 20.10 -23.49
C ASP A 781 23.08 18.72 -24.16
N LYS A 782 22.41 17.76 -23.53
CA LYS A 782 22.20 16.39 -24.04
C LYS A 782 20.94 16.23 -24.91
N TYR A 783 20.07 17.23 -24.94
CA TYR A 783 18.84 17.14 -25.72
C TYR A 783 19.15 16.94 -27.20
N PHE A 784 18.30 16.15 -27.88
CA PHE A 784 18.40 15.81 -29.30
C PHE A 784 19.57 14.89 -29.69
N GLN A 785 20.46 14.56 -28.76
CA GLN A 785 21.53 13.59 -28.98
C GLN A 785 21.00 12.15 -28.97
N GLU A 786 21.74 11.27 -29.65
CA GLU A 786 21.55 9.83 -29.60
C GLU A 786 21.83 9.29 -28.19
N SER A 787 21.03 8.34 -27.71
CA SER A 787 21.09 7.88 -26.32
C SER A 787 20.54 6.49 -26.10
N ILE A 788 20.72 5.99 -24.87
CA ILE A 788 20.09 4.78 -24.37
C ILE A 788 19.10 5.19 -23.28
N THR A 789 17.82 4.86 -23.43
CA THR A 789 16.77 5.24 -22.48
C THR A 789 16.20 4.02 -21.76
N TRP A 790 15.75 4.19 -20.52
CA TRP A 790 15.07 3.14 -19.75
C TRP A 790 13.85 3.70 -19.02
N SER A 791 12.94 2.79 -18.62
CA SER A 791 11.81 3.13 -17.77
C SER A 791 12.23 3.07 -16.30
N SER A 792 12.05 4.16 -15.55
CA SER A 792 12.46 4.22 -14.13
C SER A 792 11.61 3.34 -13.21
N VAL A 793 10.49 2.81 -13.71
CA VAL A 793 9.60 1.88 -13.00
C VAL A 793 9.24 0.74 -13.95
N SER A 794 9.42 -0.50 -13.52
CA SER A 794 9.08 -1.72 -14.25
C SER A 794 8.67 -2.78 -13.24
N SER A 795 7.54 -3.45 -13.46
CA SER A 795 7.10 -4.60 -12.67
C SER A 795 7.81 -5.91 -13.03
N SER A 796 8.69 -5.87 -14.04
CA SER A 796 9.39 -7.04 -14.57
C SER A 796 10.89 -6.87 -14.36
N TYR A 797 11.67 -6.63 -15.43
CA TYR A 797 13.12 -6.57 -15.37
C TYR A 797 13.64 -5.18 -15.74
N PHE A 798 14.90 -4.91 -15.39
CA PHE A 798 15.63 -3.79 -15.95
C PHE A 798 15.87 -4.06 -17.44
N SER A 799 15.56 -3.07 -18.27
CA SER A 799 15.82 -3.11 -19.71
C SER A 799 16.01 -1.71 -20.25
N VAL A 800 16.72 -1.64 -21.37
CA VAL A 800 17.00 -0.38 -22.05
C VAL A 800 16.53 -0.43 -23.49
N ARG A 801 16.39 0.74 -24.09
CA ARG A 801 16.05 0.93 -25.50
C ARG A 801 17.03 1.91 -26.11
N TYR A 802 17.42 1.62 -27.34
CA TYR A 802 18.12 2.56 -28.18
C TYR A 802 17.18 3.71 -28.56
N SER A 803 17.62 4.95 -28.32
CA SER A 803 16.92 6.17 -28.71
C SER A 803 17.75 6.91 -29.75
N PRO A 804 17.24 7.08 -30.99
CA PRO A 804 17.94 7.84 -32.01
C PRO A 804 17.98 9.34 -31.65
N LYS A 805 18.62 10.15 -32.50
CA LYS A 805 18.63 11.62 -32.38
C LYS A 805 17.20 12.18 -32.49
N GLY A 806 16.97 13.37 -31.94
CA GLY A 806 15.67 14.04 -32.01
C GLY A 806 14.85 14.09 -30.72
N PHE A 807 15.35 13.52 -29.62
CA PHE A 807 14.56 13.34 -28.40
C PHE A 807 14.97 14.28 -27.27
N ILE A 808 13.97 14.74 -26.53
CA ILE A 808 14.11 15.20 -25.16
C ILE A 808 13.71 14.04 -24.24
N PHE A 809 14.22 13.96 -23.02
CA PHE A 809 13.98 12.83 -22.12
C PHE A 809 13.42 13.27 -20.76
N ASP A 810 12.66 12.41 -20.10
CA ASP A 810 12.01 12.63 -18.79
C ASP A 810 12.94 12.19 -17.63
N VAL A 811 12.51 12.46 -16.41
CA VAL A 811 12.99 11.80 -15.19
C VAL A 811 12.62 10.30 -15.21
N LYS A 812 11.38 9.95 -15.61
CA LYS A 812 10.92 8.54 -15.68
C LYS A 812 11.39 7.79 -16.94
N GLY A 813 11.90 8.52 -17.92
CA GLY A 813 12.55 8.04 -19.14
C GLY A 813 14.00 8.51 -19.18
N SER A 814 14.73 8.35 -18.07
CA SER A 814 16.12 8.78 -17.95
C SER A 814 17.00 8.13 -19.03
N SER A 815 18.13 8.75 -19.35
CA SER A 815 18.94 8.37 -20.51
C SER A 815 20.45 8.40 -20.23
N ILE A 816 21.18 7.58 -20.97
CA ILE A 816 22.65 7.47 -20.98
C ILE A 816 23.15 7.98 -22.32
N PHE A 817 24.21 8.78 -22.32
CA PHE A 817 24.79 9.38 -23.52
C PHE A 817 26.24 8.89 -23.72
N PRO A 818 26.43 7.66 -24.20
CA PRO A 818 27.75 7.11 -24.50
C PRO A 818 28.34 7.68 -25.80
N HIS A 819 29.65 7.46 -26.03
CA HIS A 819 30.26 7.70 -27.33
C HIS A 819 29.66 6.77 -28.40
N SER A 820 29.55 7.27 -29.64
CA SER A 820 28.93 6.53 -30.75
C SER A 820 29.56 5.17 -31.04
N GLN A 821 30.85 5.00 -30.75
CA GLN A 821 31.56 3.73 -30.96
C GLN A 821 31.15 2.61 -30.00
N ILE A 822 30.57 2.94 -28.84
CA ILE A 822 30.25 1.96 -27.79
C ILE A 822 28.75 1.82 -27.53
N ILE A 823 27.90 2.66 -28.15
CA ILE A 823 26.46 2.72 -27.84
C ILE A 823 25.75 1.39 -28.08
N ILE A 824 26.02 0.71 -29.20
CA ILE A 824 25.40 -0.58 -29.55
C ILE A 824 25.81 -1.67 -28.57
N ASN A 825 27.12 -1.82 -28.30
CA ASN A 825 27.63 -2.77 -27.31
C ASN A 825 27.07 -2.51 -25.90
N LEU A 826 26.93 -1.23 -25.51
CA LEU A 826 26.36 -0.87 -24.23
C LEU A 826 24.87 -1.22 -24.15
N VAL A 827 24.09 -1.06 -25.24
CA VAL A 827 22.71 -1.55 -25.30
C VAL A 827 22.68 -3.07 -25.10
N GLY A 828 23.54 -3.83 -25.79
CA GLY A 828 23.64 -5.28 -25.64
C GLY A 828 23.92 -5.71 -24.19
N LEU A 829 24.92 -5.07 -23.55
CA LEU A 829 25.26 -5.35 -22.15
C LEU A 829 24.10 -5.03 -21.21
N LEU A 830 23.49 -3.85 -21.33
CA LEU A 830 22.40 -3.41 -20.45
C LEU A 830 21.10 -4.21 -20.64
N CYS A 831 20.92 -4.88 -21.77
CA CYS A 831 19.83 -5.83 -22.03
C CYS A 831 20.15 -7.29 -21.64
N SER A 832 21.35 -7.56 -21.11
CA SER A 832 21.77 -8.91 -20.72
C SER A 832 21.30 -9.33 -19.32
N LYS A 833 21.23 -10.64 -19.09
CA LYS A 833 20.97 -11.22 -17.76
C LYS A 833 22.02 -10.84 -16.70
N VAL A 834 23.25 -10.56 -17.12
CA VAL A 834 24.32 -10.11 -16.21
C VAL A 834 23.94 -8.80 -15.54
N ILE A 835 23.51 -7.80 -16.34
CA ILE A 835 23.09 -6.50 -15.80
C ILE A 835 21.77 -6.63 -15.03
N ALA A 836 20.84 -7.45 -15.50
CA ALA A 836 19.61 -7.72 -14.75
C ALA A 836 19.92 -8.28 -13.34
N ASN A 837 20.86 -9.22 -13.24
CA ASN A 837 21.29 -9.80 -11.97
C ASN A 837 21.98 -8.78 -11.05
N PHE A 838 22.92 -7.97 -11.56
CA PHE A 838 23.54 -6.92 -10.76
C PHE A 838 22.54 -5.87 -10.28
N MET A 839 21.58 -5.51 -11.14
CA MET A 839 20.50 -4.59 -10.75
C MET A 839 19.63 -5.19 -9.64
N GLU A 840 19.28 -6.47 -9.71
CA GLU A 840 18.53 -7.16 -8.66
C GLU A 840 19.30 -7.20 -7.32
N ILE A 841 20.61 -7.41 -7.36
CA ILE A 841 21.49 -7.42 -6.18
C ILE A 841 21.52 -6.04 -5.51
N MET A 842 21.68 -4.97 -6.29
CA MET A 842 21.82 -3.61 -5.79
C MET A 842 20.46 -2.99 -5.42
N ASN A 843 19.43 -3.31 -6.17
CA ASN A 843 18.10 -2.75 -6.05
C ASN A 843 17.02 -3.74 -6.56
N PRO A 844 16.55 -4.67 -5.72
CA PRO A 844 15.51 -5.65 -6.08
C PRO A 844 14.10 -5.02 -6.15
N THR A 845 13.99 -3.69 -6.11
CA THR A 845 12.70 -3.01 -6.24
C THR A 845 12.37 -2.72 -7.70
N VAL A 846 11.10 -2.41 -7.95
CA VAL A 846 10.59 -2.05 -9.29
C VAL A 846 11.13 -0.73 -9.84
N SER A 847 11.93 0.04 -9.09
CA SER A 847 12.34 1.38 -9.50
C SER A 847 13.85 1.52 -9.76
N PHE A 848 14.20 1.72 -11.02
CA PHE A 848 15.58 1.87 -11.48
C PHE A 848 15.97 3.35 -11.56
N GLN A 849 16.66 3.84 -10.54
CA GLN A 849 17.12 5.23 -10.48
C GLN A 849 18.45 5.41 -11.21
N VAL A 850 18.72 6.63 -11.67
CA VAL A 850 19.99 7.00 -12.33
C VAL A 850 21.21 6.58 -11.52
N GLY A 851 21.18 6.74 -10.21
CA GLY A 851 22.27 6.31 -9.33
C GLY A 851 22.50 4.80 -9.29
N ASN A 852 21.45 3.98 -9.47
CA ASN A 852 21.62 2.53 -9.56
C ASN A 852 22.30 2.15 -10.87
N VAL A 853 21.83 2.72 -11.98
CA VAL A 853 22.39 2.47 -13.32
C VAL A 853 23.84 2.96 -13.40
N ALA A 854 24.15 4.10 -12.78
CA ALA A 854 25.49 4.69 -12.71
C ALA A 854 26.52 3.76 -12.02
N ASN A 855 26.08 2.96 -11.04
CA ASN A 855 26.92 2.07 -10.24
C ASN A 855 27.02 0.64 -10.82
N LEU A 856 26.47 0.38 -12.01
CA LEU A 856 26.59 -0.93 -12.65
C LEU A 856 28.07 -1.29 -12.93
N PRO A 857 28.51 -2.51 -12.59
CA PRO A 857 29.91 -2.92 -12.74
C PRO A 857 30.24 -3.27 -14.20
N ILE A 858 31.24 -2.59 -14.78
CA ILE A 858 31.71 -2.81 -16.15
C ILE A 858 33.17 -3.28 -16.12
N ILE A 859 33.43 -4.50 -16.60
CA ILE A 859 34.76 -5.15 -16.58
C ILE A 859 35.44 -5.24 -17.95
N THR A 860 34.67 -5.14 -19.05
CA THR A 860 35.12 -5.46 -20.40
C THR A 860 35.24 -4.22 -21.29
N SER A 861 36.10 -4.31 -22.31
CA SER A 861 36.19 -3.30 -23.35
C SER A 861 34.92 -3.31 -24.19
N LEU A 862 34.16 -2.21 -24.15
CA LEU A 862 32.96 -2.02 -24.98
C LEU A 862 33.30 -1.73 -26.46
N GLN A 863 34.57 -1.76 -26.85
CA GLN A 863 35.03 -1.50 -28.21
C GLN A 863 35.10 -2.75 -29.09
N ASP A 864 34.95 -3.96 -28.53
CA ASP A 864 34.99 -5.20 -29.31
C ASP A 864 33.79 -5.30 -30.24
N SER A 865 34.04 -5.37 -31.55
CA SER A 865 33.01 -5.30 -32.60
C SER A 865 32.33 -6.64 -32.91
N VAL A 866 32.70 -7.73 -32.21
CA VAL A 866 32.35 -9.11 -32.60
C VAL A 866 30.82 -9.34 -32.61
N PHE A 867 30.06 -8.66 -31.73
CA PHE A 867 28.62 -8.87 -31.57
C PHE A 867 27.74 -7.67 -31.96
N ASN A 868 28.33 -6.59 -32.50
CA ASN A 868 27.58 -5.39 -32.89
C ASN A 868 26.45 -5.73 -33.89
N GLN A 869 26.72 -6.62 -34.85
CA GLN A 869 25.74 -6.99 -35.87
C GLN A 869 24.51 -7.70 -35.28
N SER A 870 24.69 -8.64 -34.35
CA SER A 870 23.57 -9.34 -33.69
C SER A 870 22.74 -8.39 -32.84
N ILE A 871 23.37 -7.44 -32.15
CA ILE A 871 22.66 -6.42 -31.35
C ILE A 871 21.90 -5.45 -32.26
N GLU A 872 22.50 -5.00 -33.36
CA GLU A 872 21.82 -4.18 -34.37
C GLU A 872 20.62 -4.90 -34.98
N GLN A 873 20.75 -6.21 -35.26
CA GLN A 873 19.62 -7.03 -35.71
C GLN A 873 18.50 -7.09 -34.66
N ALA A 874 18.83 -7.27 -33.38
CA ALA A 874 17.83 -7.25 -32.30
C ALA A 874 17.10 -5.89 -32.21
N ILE A 875 17.84 -4.78 -32.31
CA ILE A 875 17.28 -3.42 -32.36
C ILE A 875 16.38 -3.24 -33.58
N ASN A 876 16.78 -3.73 -34.75
CA ASN A 876 16.00 -3.62 -35.98
C ASN A 876 14.71 -4.44 -35.91
N ILE A 877 14.75 -5.68 -35.41
CA ILE A 877 13.54 -6.50 -35.21
C ILE A 877 12.56 -5.81 -34.27
N ALA A 878 13.05 -5.26 -33.15
CA ALA A 878 12.22 -4.54 -32.19
C ALA A 878 11.66 -3.21 -32.75
N ARG A 879 12.39 -2.55 -33.66
CA ARG A 879 11.92 -1.38 -34.40
C ARG A 879 10.82 -1.76 -35.38
N GLU A 880 11.03 -2.79 -36.18
CA GLU A 880 10.01 -3.29 -37.11
C GLU A 880 8.73 -3.69 -36.39
N ASP A 881 8.83 -4.37 -35.23
CA ASP A 881 7.66 -4.66 -34.37
C ASP A 881 6.92 -3.39 -33.94
N TRP A 882 7.64 -2.35 -33.49
CA TRP A 882 7.03 -1.08 -33.07
C TRP A 882 6.30 -0.39 -34.23
N ASP A 883 6.92 -0.39 -35.42
CA ASP A 883 6.39 0.27 -36.62
C ASP A 883 5.28 -0.52 -37.32
N ASN A 884 4.89 -1.68 -36.79
CA ASN A 884 3.72 -2.44 -37.25
C ASN A 884 2.39 -1.91 -36.70
N PHE A 885 2.40 -0.98 -35.75
CA PHE A 885 1.19 -0.49 -35.08
C PHE A 885 1.03 1.03 -35.24
N GLU A 886 -0.22 1.49 -35.32
CA GLU A 886 -0.59 2.91 -35.54
C GLU A 886 -0.15 3.88 -34.43
N THR A 887 0.37 3.35 -33.31
CA THR A 887 0.96 4.13 -32.22
C THR A 887 2.36 4.64 -32.57
N SER A 888 3.04 4.02 -33.55
CA SER A 888 4.29 4.55 -34.11
C SER A 888 3.98 5.63 -35.16
N TRP A 889 4.72 6.74 -35.11
CA TRP A 889 4.66 7.76 -36.17
C TRP A 889 5.32 7.29 -37.48
N ASP A 890 6.11 6.21 -37.45
CA ASP A 890 6.73 5.58 -38.62
C ASP A 890 5.86 4.46 -39.23
N PHE A 891 4.67 4.23 -38.67
CA PHE A 891 3.71 3.25 -39.20
C PHE A 891 3.34 3.54 -40.66
N GLN A 892 3.61 2.57 -41.54
CA GLN A 892 3.42 2.71 -42.98
C GLN A 892 2.08 2.16 -43.48
N THR A 893 1.82 0.88 -43.23
CA THR A 893 0.64 0.17 -43.74
C THR A 893 0.38 -1.03 -42.83
N HIS A 894 -0.90 -1.40 -42.65
CA HIS A 894 -1.27 -2.55 -41.83
C HIS A 894 -0.58 -3.84 -42.32
N PRO A 895 0.02 -4.66 -41.43
CA PRO A 895 0.80 -5.84 -41.85
C PRO A 895 0.06 -6.81 -42.78
N LEU A 896 -1.24 -7.00 -42.57
CA LEU A 896 -2.10 -7.88 -43.37
C LEU A 896 -2.31 -7.45 -44.82
N LEU A 897 -1.87 -6.25 -45.20
CA LEU A 897 -1.99 -5.71 -46.57
C LEU A 897 -0.66 -5.68 -47.33
N ARG A 898 0.45 -6.06 -46.69
CA ARG A 898 1.80 -5.93 -47.28
C ARG A 898 2.13 -7.02 -48.29
N GLU A 899 1.42 -8.15 -48.20
CA GLU A 899 1.57 -9.28 -49.11
C GLU A 899 0.31 -9.47 -49.94
N ASN A 900 0.49 -9.82 -51.21
CA ASN A 900 -0.63 -10.09 -52.11
C ASN A 900 -1.24 -11.46 -51.79
N SER A 901 -2.25 -11.46 -50.92
CA SER A 901 -2.96 -12.66 -50.47
C SER A 901 -4.40 -12.68 -50.98
N PRO A 902 -5.00 -13.86 -51.21
CA PRO A 902 -6.37 -13.95 -51.74
C PRO A 902 -7.45 -13.49 -50.74
N ASN A 903 -7.20 -13.63 -49.43
CA ASN A 903 -8.15 -13.31 -48.36
C ASN A 903 -7.45 -12.96 -47.03
N ILE A 904 -8.22 -12.45 -46.05
CA ILE A 904 -7.72 -12.03 -44.74
C ILE A 904 -7.14 -13.21 -43.95
N SER A 905 -7.77 -14.38 -44.01
CA SER A 905 -7.29 -15.57 -43.27
C SER A 905 -5.88 -15.98 -43.71
N THR A 906 -5.62 -15.96 -45.02
CA THR A 906 -4.27 -16.23 -45.58
C THR A 906 -3.29 -15.13 -45.17
N SER A 907 -3.72 -13.86 -45.26
CA SER A 907 -2.91 -12.70 -44.84
C SER A 907 -2.51 -12.80 -43.37
N PHE A 908 -3.45 -13.24 -42.50
CA PHE A 908 -3.22 -13.44 -41.09
C PHE A 908 -2.27 -14.62 -40.83
N THR A 909 -2.40 -15.70 -41.58
CA THR A 909 -1.48 -16.85 -41.50
C THR A 909 -0.04 -16.43 -41.86
N ASN A 910 0.13 -15.63 -42.91
CA ASN A 910 1.45 -15.12 -43.29
C ASN A 910 2.03 -14.19 -42.21
N TRP A 911 1.20 -13.31 -41.66
CA TRP A 911 1.57 -12.44 -40.54
C TRP A 911 1.95 -13.23 -39.28
N GLN A 912 1.20 -14.30 -38.96
CA GLN A 912 1.50 -15.20 -37.85
C GLN A 912 2.85 -15.88 -38.04
N ASN A 913 3.14 -16.40 -39.24
CA ASN A 913 4.43 -17.02 -39.53
C ASN A 913 5.59 -16.01 -39.43
N ARG A 914 5.40 -14.78 -39.92
CA ARG A 914 6.40 -13.72 -39.88
C ARG A 914 6.70 -13.26 -38.45
N THR A 915 5.66 -13.01 -37.65
CA THR A 915 5.82 -12.60 -36.25
C THR A 915 6.42 -13.71 -35.39
N GLU A 916 6.04 -14.98 -35.61
CA GLU A 916 6.66 -16.11 -34.91
C GLU A 916 8.14 -16.24 -35.30
N THR A 917 8.48 -16.08 -36.58
CA THR A 917 9.88 -16.09 -37.03
C THR A 917 10.69 -14.97 -36.38
N ALA A 918 10.17 -13.74 -36.37
CA ALA A 918 10.82 -12.60 -35.73
C ALA A 918 10.95 -12.81 -34.20
N PHE A 919 9.93 -13.38 -33.56
CA PHE A 919 9.94 -13.72 -32.14
C PHE A 919 11.05 -14.72 -31.79
N ARG A 920 11.15 -15.82 -32.55
CA ARG A 920 12.19 -16.84 -32.35
C ARG A 920 13.57 -16.31 -32.67
N GLN A 921 13.71 -15.51 -33.73
CA GLN A 921 14.99 -14.90 -34.08
C GLN A 921 15.44 -13.93 -32.98
N LEU A 922 14.55 -13.07 -32.47
CA LEU A 922 14.90 -12.18 -31.37
C LEU A 922 15.27 -12.98 -30.12
N GLN A 923 14.51 -14.00 -29.76
CA GLN A 923 14.81 -14.89 -28.62
C GLN A 923 16.23 -15.47 -28.73
N LEU A 924 16.60 -16.01 -29.90
CA LEU A 924 17.94 -16.53 -30.15
C LEU A 924 19.03 -15.45 -30.02
N LEU A 925 18.80 -14.25 -30.57
CA LEU A 925 19.73 -13.13 -30.43
C LEU A 925 19.90 -12.69 -28.98
N GLU A 926 18.83 -12.69 -28.17
CA GLU A 926 18.92 -12.39 -26.74
C GLU A 926 19.70 -13.48 -25.98
N GLU A 927 19.50 -14.76 -26.32
CA GLU A 927 20.23 -15.89 -25.74
C GLU A 927 21.72 -15.86 -26.09
N GLU A 928 22.06 -15.54 -27.34
CA GLU A 928 23.43 -15.33 -27.79
C GLU A 928 24.10 -14.15 -27.08
N ASN A 929 23.39 -13.01 -26.95
CA ASN A 929 23.85 -11.86 -26.18
C ASN A 929 24.10 -12.23 -24.72
N ASN A 930 23.18 -12.99 -24.09
CA ASN A 930 23.37 -13.48 -22.72
C ASN A 930 24.59 -14.41 -22.62
N ARG A 931 24.74 -15.38 -23.54
CA ARG A 931 25.88 -16.31 -23.54
C ARG A 931 27.21 -15.58 -23.63
N TYR A 932 27.29 -14.54 -24.47
CA TYR A 932 28.48 -13.71 -24.61
C TYR A 932 28.82 -12.96 -23.32
N TRP A 933 27.86 -12.24 -22.72
CA TRP A 933 28.12 -11.43 -21.53
C TRP A 933 28.34 -12.29 -20.28
N ILE A 934 27.60 -13.40 -20.12
CA ILE A 934 27.81 -14.35 -19.02
C ILE A 934 29.25 -14.88 -19.05
N LYS A 935 29.72 -15.32 -20.22
CA LYS A 935 31.10 -15.77 -20.41
C LYS A 935 32.13 -14.65 -20.18
N SER A 936 31.84 -13.45 -20.65
CA SER A 936 32.73 -12.29 -20.48
C SER A 936 32.92 -11.90 -19.01
N TYR A 937 31.89 -12.13 -18.18
CA TYR A 937 31.93 -11.92 -16.74
C TYR A 937 32.38 -13.15 -15.94
N GLY A 938 32.54 -14.30 -16.59
CA GLY A 938 32.89 -15.55 -15.93
C GLY A 938 31.80 -16.03 -14.96
N LEU A 939 30.53 -15.86 -15.33
CA LEU A 939 29.35 -16.16 -14.52
C LEU A 939 28.56 -17.38 -15.04
N GLU A 940 29.21 -18.29 -15.78
CA GLU A 940 28.57 -19.47 -16.38
C GLU A 940 27.98 -20.42 -15.33
N THR A 941 28.44 -20.34 -14.08
CA THR A 941 27.93 -21.14 -12.97
C THR A 941 26.71 -20.51 -12.28
N GLU A 942 26.58 -19.19 -12.34
CA GLU A 942 25.54 -18.41 -11.68
C GLU A 942 24.34 -18.14 -12.59
N LEU A 943 24.56 -18.02 -13.90
CA LEU A 943 23.57 -17.57 -14.87
C LEU A 943 23.51 -18.48 -16.07
N THR A 944 22.28 -18.67 -16.58
CA THR A 944 22.03 -19.43 -17.80
C THR A 944 21.57 -18.50 -18.92
N PRO A 945 21.94 -18.76 -20.20
CA PRO A 945 21.67 -17.83 -21.29
C PRO A 945 20.20 -17.79 -21.76
N GLU A 946 19.40 -18.81 -21.45
CA GLU A 946 18.07 -19.05 -22.01
C GLU A 946 17.09 -17.90 -21.70
N VAL A 947 16.28 -17.50 -22.66
CA VAL A 947 15.32 -16.40 -22.48
C VAL A 947 13.90 -16.97 -22.45
N PRO A 948 13.20 -16.85 -21.31
CA PRO A 948 11.78 -17.21 -21.23
C PRO A 948 10.94 -16.41 -22.23
N GLU A 949 9.91 -17.04 -22.80
CA GLU A 949 9.08 -16.41 -23.83
C GLU A 949 8.36 -15.14 -23.34
N ASP A 950 8.02 -15.05 -22.05
CA ASP A 950 7.39 -13.88 -21.44
C ASP A 950 8.35 -12.68 -21.26
N GLN A 951 9.65 -12.88 -21.45
CA GLN A 951 10.65 -11.80 -21.45
C GLN A 951 10.93 -11.21 -22.83
N VAL A 952 10.46 -11.86 -23.90
CA VAL A 952 10.64 -11.38 -25.27
C VAL A 952 9.60 -10.30 -25.54
N THR A 953 10.04 -9.06 -25.78
CA THR A 953 9.17 -7.88 -25.71
C THR A 953 8.52 -7.47 -27.05
N ILE A 954 8.49 -8.35 -28.04
CA ILE A 954 7.83 -8.12 -29.33
C ILE A 954 6.55 -8.95 -29.46
N HIS A 955 5.63 -8.50 -30.30
CA HIS A 955 4.31 -9.07 -30.39
C HIS A 955 4.30 -10.31 -31.30
N ARG A 956 3.72 -11.41 -30.79
CA ARG A 956 3.21 -12.49 -31.65
C ARG A 956 1.85 -12.10 -32.22
N ALA A 957 1.50 -12.63 -33.39
CA ALA A 957 0.18 -12.43 -33.96
C ALA A 957 -0.91 -12.91 -32.99
N ASP A 958 -1.89 -12.04 -32.78
CA ASP A 958 -3.06 -12.30 -31.95
C ASP A 958 -4.31 -11.96 -32.77
N PRO A 959 -5.21 -12.93 -33.04
CA PRO A 959 -6.36 -12.68 -33.90
C PRO A 959 -7.20 -11.48 -33.43
N GLN A 960 -7.47 -11.37 -32.12
CA GLN A 960 -8.34 -10.32 -31.60
C GLN A 960 -7.71 -8.94 -31.74
N ARG A 961 -6.47 -8.77 -31.28
CA ARG A 961 -5.71 -7.52 -31.39
C ARG A 961 -5.53 -7.11 -32.85
N ASP A 962 -5.10 -8.04 -33.69
CA ASP A 962 -4.74 -7.74 -35.09
C ASP A 962 -5.97 -7.49 -35.97
N MET A 963 -7.13 -8.09 -35.66
CA MET A 963 -8.39 -7.75 -36.34
C MET A 963 -8.92 -6.39 -35.89
N ARG A 964 -8.81 -6.05 -34.60
CA ARG A 964 -9.20 -4.72 -34.10
C ARG A 964 -8.29 -3.62 -34.66
N SER A 965 -6.98 -3.86 -34.77
CA SER A 965 -6.05 -2.92 -35.42
C SER A 965 -6.33 -2.80 -36.92
N LEU A 966 -6.70 -3.89 -37.60
CA LEU A 966 -7.11 -3.83 -39.00
C LEU A 966 -8.35 -2.94 -39.16
N ILE A 967 -9.36 -3.12 -38.30
CA ILE A 967 -10.57 -2.30 -38.32
C ILE A 967 -10.22 -0.82 -38.08
N SER A 968 -9.36 -0.52 -37.10
CA SER A 968 -8.86 0.84 -36.85
C SER A 968 -8.20 1.45 -38.09
N TYR A 969 -7.31 0.69 -38.75
CA TYR A 969 -6.64 1.13 -39.97
C TYR A 969 -7.64 1.41 -41.10
N ILE A 970 -8.64 0.54 -41.28
CA ILE A 970 -9.71 0.73 -42.28
C ILE A 970 -10.50 2.00 -41.99
N ILE A 971 -10.86 2.26 -40.72
CA ILE A 971 -11.50 3.52 -40.33
C ILE A 971 -10.57 4.70 -40.63
N GLY A 972 -9.26 4.56 -40.41
CA GLY A 972 -8.26 5.54 -40.82
C GLY A 972 -8.26 5.80 -42.33
N CYS A 973 -8.40 4.79 -43.17
CA CYS A 973 -8.55 4.96 -44.62
C CYS A 973 -9.87 5.64 -44.99
N ILE A 974 -10.99 5.24 -44.37
CA ILE A 974 -12.31 5.85 -44.57
C ILE A 974 -12.28 7.33 -44.21
N MET A 975 -11.62 7.69 -43.11
CA MET A 975 -11.47 9.07 -42.65
C MET A 975 -10.41 9.86 -43.43
N GLY A 976 -9.58 9.21 -44.25
CA GLY A 976 -8.50 9.84 -45.01
C GLY A 976 -7.20 10.06 -44.22
N ARG A 977 -7.05 9.47 -43.02
CA ARG A 977 -5.78 9.46 -42.27
C ARG A 977 -4.70 8.67 -43.00
N TYR A 978 -5.08 7.53 -43.59
CA TYR A 978 -4.22 6.64 -44.39
C TYR A 978 -4.80 6.47 -45.80
N SER A 979 -4.01 5.89 -46.72
CA SER A 979 -4.43 5.60 -48.09
C SER A 979 -3.90 4.25 -48.56
N LEU A 980 -4.59 3.63 -49.52
CA LEU A 980 -4.09 2.46 -50.27
C LEU A 980 -3.19 2.87 -51.45
N ASP A 981 -3.11 4.18 -51.75
CA ASP A 981 -2.28 4.72 -52.82
C ASP A 981 -0.84 4.97 -52.38
N LYS A 982 -0.64 5.35 -51.11
CA LYS A 982 0.66 5.75 -50.56
C LYS A 982 0.81 5.27 -49.10
N PRO A 983 1.97 4.70 -48.72
CA PRO A 983 2.24 4.30 -47.35
C PRO A 983 2.48 5.51 -46.44
N GLY A 984 2.24 5.31 -45.14
CA GLY A 984 2.43 6.30 -44.09
C GLY A 984 1.19 7.15 -43.84
N ILE A 985 1.31 8.07 -42.89
CA ILE A 985 0.25 9.01 -42.55
C ILE A 985 0.06 10.03 -43.69
N ILE A 986 -1.19 10.17 -44.16
CA ILE A 986 -1.55 11.06 -45.27
C ILE A 986 -2.13 12.37 -44.74
N HIS A 987 -3.02 12.29 -43.74
CA HIS A 987 -3.69 13.47 -43.17
C HIS A 987 -3.67 13.46 -41.64
N ALA A 988 -2.96 14.41 -41.05
CA ALA A 988 -2.90 14.68 -39.60
C ALA A 988 -2.64 16.17 -39.30
N GLY A 989 -3.52 17.03 -39.83
CA GLY A 989 -3.51 18.48 -39.58
C GLY A 989 -3.12 19.36 -40.76
N SER A 990 -2.80 18.78 -41.92
CA SER A 990 -2.67 19.49 -43.21
C SER A 990 -4.04 19.79 -43.82
N LYS A 991 -4.10 20.55 -44.93
CA LYS A 991 -5.32 20.65 -45.73
C LYS A 991 -5.61 19.29 -46.38
N PHE A 992 -6.85 18.82 -46.30
CA PHE A 992 -7.24 17.53 -46.87
C PHE A 992 -7.15 17.57 -48.41
N ASP A 993 -6.52 16.56 -49.00
CA ASP A 993 -6.34 16.42 -50.44
C ASP A 993 -6.94 15.07 -50.93
N PRO A 994 -8.13 15.10 -51.56
CA PRO A 994 -8.78 13.89 -52.08
C PRO A 994 -7.96 13.16 -53.14
N SER A 995 -7.04 13.84 -53.84
CA SER A 995 -6.24 13.24 -54.92
C SER A 995 -5.25 12.17 -54.43
N LEU A 996 -5.02 12.11 -53.12
CA LEU A 996 -4.18 11.11 -52.45
C LEU A 996 -4.95 9.84 -52.01
N HIS A 997 -6.25 9.76 -52.33
CA HIS A 997 -7.15 8.67 -51.95
C HIS A 997 -7.94 8.16 -53.17
N GLN A 998 -7.26 7.84 -54.27
CA GLN A 998 -7.91 7.43 -55.53
C GLN A 998 -8.40 5.99 -55.50
N LYS A 999 -7.58 5.03 -55.03
CA LYS A 999 -7.97 3.61 -54.97
C LYS A 999 -9.19 3.39 -54.07
N PHE A 1000 -9.22 4.04 -52.92
CA PHE A 1000 -10.35 4.04 -52.00
C PHE A 1000 -10.63 5.48 -51.55
N PRO A 1001 -11.60 6.16 -52.18
CA PRO A 1001 -11.97 7.53 -51.86
C PRO A 1001 -12.36 7.69 -50.40
N ALA A 1002 -11.61 8.47 -49.62
CA ALA A 1002 -11.98 8.80 -48.25
C ALA A 1002 -13.32 9.58 -48.22
N SER A 1003 -14.00 9.59 -47.07
CA SER A 1003 -15.25 10.34 -46.92
C SER A 1003 -15.04 11.83 -47.19
N ASN A 1004 -15.97 12.46 -47.90
CA ASN A 1004 -15.88 13.87 -48.28
C ASN A 1004 -15.89 14.81 -47.06
N ASP A 1005 -16.59 14.42 -46.00
CA ASP A 1005 -16.85 15.27 -44.84
C ASP A 1005 -16.27 14.75 -43.52
N ALA A 1006 -15.67 13.56 -43.54
CA ALA A 1006 -15.18 12.85 -42.36
C ALA A 1006 -16.25 12.63 -41.27
N ILE A 1007 -17.53 12.58 -41.66
CA ILE A 1007 -18.65 12.15 -40.82
C ILE A 1007 -19.06 10.76 -41.30
N ILE A 1008 -18.92 9.76 -40.43
CA ILE A 1008 -19.29 8.38 -40.75
C ILE A 1008 -20.43 7.92 -39.84
N PRO A 1009 -21.66 7.79 -40.37
CA PRO A 1009 -22.79 7.36 -39.57
C PRO A 1009 -22.68 5.87 -39.18
N ILE A 1010 -23.05 5.59 -37.93
CA ILE A 1010 -23.11 4.26 -37.32
C ILE A 1010 -24.52 4.05 -36.77
N THR A 1011 -25.42 3.52 -37.58
CA THR A 1011 -26.81 3.26 -37.19
C THR A 1011 -27.07 1.76 -37.01
N ASP A 1012 -28.23 1.38 -36.46
CA ASP A 1012 -28.62 -0.03 -36.31
C ASP A 1012 -28.94 -0.70 -37.65
N GLN A 1013 -29.33 0.08 -38.66
CA GLN A 1013 -29.53 -0.34 -40.05
C GLN A 1013 -28.84 0.64 -41.02
N THR A 1014 -28.67 0.23 -42.27
CA THR A 1014 -28.08 1.08 -43.31
C THR A 1014 -29.10 2.11 -43.80
N TYR A 1015 -29.03 3.33 -43.26
CA TYR A 1015 -29.86 4.46 -43.71
C TYR A 1015 -29.15 5.36 -44.72
N PHE A 1016 -27.82 5.38 -44.71
CA PHE A 1016 -27.01 6.30 -45.52
C PHE A 1016 -26.08 5.56 -46.49
N PRO A 1017 -25.81 6.13 -47.68
CA PRO A 1017 -24.85 5.54 -48.62
C PRO A 1017 -23.43 5.40 -48.04
N ASN A 1018 -23.03 6.33 -47.16
CA ASN A 1018 -21.72 6.33 -46.49
C ASN A 1018 -21.73 5.67 -45.10
N ASP A 1019 -22.69 4.79 -44.82
CA ASP A 1019 -22.72 3.97 -43.59
C ASP A 1019 -21.41 3.20 -43.38
N ILE A 1020 -20.98 3.12 -42.11
CA ILE A 1020 -19.70 2.51 -41.73
C ILE A 1020 -19.51 1.09 -42.26
N LEU A 1021 -20.55 0.25 -42.25
CA LEU A 1021 -20.44 -1.14 -42.69
C LEU A 1021 -20.34 -1.21 -44.22
N THR A 1022 -21.07 -0.35 -44.94
CA THR A 1022 -20.98 -0.26 -46.39
C THR A 1022 -19.57 0.13 -46.82
N ARG A 1023 -19.02 1.20 -46.23
CA ARG A 1023 -17.65 1.65 -46.53
C ARG A 1023 -16.59 0.62 -46.12
N PHE A 1024 -16.84 -0.11 -45.04
CA PHE A 1024 -15.97 -1.22 -44.60
C PHE A 1024 -15.97 -2.37 -45.62
N GLU A 1025 -17.15 -2.81 -46.10
CA GLU A 1025 -17.26 -3.84 -47.14
C GLU A 1025 -16.62 -3.42 -48.46
N GLU A 1026 -16.81 -2.17 -48.89
CA GLU A 1026 -16.14 -1.60 -50.06
C GLU A 1026 -14.61 -1.67 -49.94
N PHE A 1027 -14.07 -1.29 -48.78
CA PHE A 1027 -12.64 -1.39 -48.53
C PHE A 1027 -12.15 -2.84 -48.69
N LEU A 1028 -12.87 -3.81 -48.10
CA LEU A 1028 -12.49 -5.22 -48.19
C LEU A 1028 -12.47 -5.75 -49.63
N GLN A 1029 -13.40 -5.30 -50.49
CA GLN A 1029 -13.46 -5.68 -51.91
C GLN A 1029 -12.33 -5.06 -52.75
N ILE A 1030 -11.74 -3.95 -52.29
CA ILE A 1030 -10.62 -3.29 -52.97
C ILE A 1030 -9.28 -3.87 -52.48
N ALA A 1031 -9.20 -4.16 -51.18
CA ALA A 1031 -7.98 -4.67 -50.55
C ALA A 1031 -7.73 -6.17 -50.84
N TRP A 1032 -8.78 -6.96 -51.05
CA TRP A 1032 -8.72 -8.39 -51.37
C TRP A 1032 -9.66 -8.73 -52.53
N ASP A 1033 -9.54 -9.93 -53.10
CA ASP A 1033 -10.43 -10.40 -54.18
C ASP A 1033 -11.91 -10.28 -53.74
N PRO A 1034 -12.76 -9.55 -54.51
CA PRO A 1034 -14.18 -9.39 -54.21
C PRO A 1034 -14.94 -10.71 -53.99
N ASN A 1035 -14.51 -11.81 -54.63
CA ASN A 1035 -15.11 -13.13 -54.46
C ASN A 1035 -14.96 -13.69 -53.04
N ASN A 1036 -13.99 -13.18 -52.27
CA ASN A 1036 -13.71 -13.61 -50.89
C ASN A 1036 -14.39 -12.74 -49.82
N LEU A 1037 -15.22 -11.76 -50.19
CA LEU A 1037 -15.86 -10.85 -49.21
C LEU A 1037 -16.61 -11.60 -48.09
N SER A 1038 -17.40 -12.63 -48.46
CA SER A 1038 -18.16 -13.42 -47.47
C SER A 1038 -17.24 -14.14 -46.49
N ALA A 1039 -16.14 -14.72 -46.99
CA ALA A 1039 -15.14 -15.39 -46.16
C ALA A 1039 -14.39 -14.40 -45.25
N ASN A 1040 -14.03 -13.22 -45.77
CA ASN A 1040 -13.38 -12.15 -45.03
C ASN A 1040 -14.26 -11.62 -43.89
N LEU A 1041 -15.53 -11.31 -44.16
CA LEU A 1041 -16.48 -10.87 -43.15
C LEU A 1041 -16.69 -11.93 -42.07
N LYS A 1042 -16.81 -13.20 -42.46
CA LYS A 1042 -16.93 -14.31 -41.52
C LYS A 1042 -15.71 -14.42 -40.61
N PHE A 1043 -14.50 -14.37 -41.17
CA PHE A 1043 -13.27 -14.46 -40.38
C PHE A 1043 -13.15 -13.34 -39.33
N ILE A 1044 -13.47 -12.10 -39.72
CA ILE A 1044 -13.48 -10.96 -38.80
C ILE A 1044 -14.54 -11.17 -37.71
N ALA A 1045 -15.77 -11.54 -38.09
CA ALA A 1045 -16.87 -11.73 -37.14
C ALA A 1045 -16.60 -12.86 -36.13
N ASP A 1046 -16.05 -13.98 -36.59
CA ASP A 1046 -15.69 -15.13 -35.76
C ASP A 1046 -14.62 -14.71 -34.73
N THR A 1047 -13.63 -13.92 -35.15
CA THR A 1047 -12.57 -13.39 -34.27
C THR A 1047 -13.11 -12.42 -33.22
N LEU A 1048 -14.12 -11.63 -33.58
CA LEU A 1048 -14.81 -10.73 -32.65
C LEU A 1048 -15.78 -11.50 -31.71
N THR A 1049 -15.90 -12.82 -31.79
CA THR A 1049 -16.89 -13.63 -31.05
C THR A 1049 -18.34 -13.38 -31.50
N ILE A 1050 -18.82 -14.22 -32.41
CA ILE A 1050 -20.19 -14.22 -32.92
C ILE A 1050 -21.18 -14.89 -31.95
N LYS A 1051 -22.43 -14.41 -31.87
CA LYS A 1051 -23.50 -15.10 -31.12
C LYS A 1051 -24.19 -16.14 -31.99
N ASN A 1052 -24.74 -17.21 -31.38
CA ASN A 1052 -25.37 -18.35 -32.08
C ASN A 1052 -26.51 -18.01 -33.06
N SER A 1053 -27.01 -16.77 -33.08
CA SER A 1053 -28.10 -16.29 -33.93
C SER A 1053 -27.75 -15.04 -34.75
N GLU A 1054 -26.48 -14.63 -34.79
CA GLU A 1054 -26.01 -13.40 -35.42
C GLU A 1054 -25.28 -13.73 -36.73
N SER A 1055 -25.53 -13.00 -37.80
CA SER A 1055 -24.77 -13.07 -39.05
C SER A 1055 -23.44 -12.32 -38.92
N PRO A 1056 -22.42 -12.60 -39.77
CA PRO A 1056 -21.15 -11.88 -39.73
C PRO A 1056 -21.29 -10.36 -39.83
N ARG A 1057 -22.22 -9.89 -40.68
CA ARG A 1057 -22.53 -8.46 -40.86
C ARG A 1057 -23.12 -7.84 -39.59
N GLU A 1058 -24.07 -8.52 -38.96
CA GLU A 1058 -24.67 -8.05 -37.70
C GLU A 1058 -23.62 -7.99 -36.59
N ARG A 1059 -22.70 -8.95 -36.52
CA ARG A 1059 -21.61 -8.95 -35.53
C ARG A 1059 -20.68 -7.76 -35.69
N ILE A 1060 -20.26 -7.47 -36.92
CA ILE A 1060 -19.38 -6.34 -37.23
C ILE A 1060 -20.10 -5.01 -36.97
N ARG A 1061 -21.38 -4.89 -37.36
CA ARG A 1061 -22.19 -3.70 -37.04
C ARG A 1061 -22.32 -3.51 -35.52
N ARG A 1062 -22.54 -4.59 -34.77
CA ARG A 1062 -22.58 -4.54 -33.30
C ARG A 1062 -21.24 -4.06 -32.74
N TYR A 1063 -20.11 -4.54 -33.25
CA TYR A 1063 -18.78 -4.08 -32.81
C TYR A 1063 -18.62 -2.56 -32.97
N PHE A 1064 -18.96 -2.00 -34.14
CA PHE A 1064 -18.93 -0.55 -34.34
C PHE A 1064 -19.87 0.22 -33.41
N LEU A 1065 -21.05 -0.32 -33.12
CA LEU A 1065 -22.04 0.33 -32.25
C LEU A 1065 -21.67 0.31 -30.76
N GLN A 1066 -20.96 -0.72 -30.27
CA GLN A 1066 -20.80 -0.92 -28.81
C GLN A 1066 -19.35 -1.07 -28.32
N GLU A 1067 -18.41 -1.48 -29.16
CA GLU A 1067 -17.09 -1.97 -28.71
C GLU A 1067 -15.93 -1.12 -29.27
N PHE A 1068 -16.02 -0.71 -30.55
CA PHE A 1068 -14.94 0.01 -31.24
C PHE A 1068 -14.44 1.24 -30.48
N ILE A 1069 -15.34 2.07 -29.94
CA ILE A 1069 -14.94 3.31 -29.26
C ILE A 1069 -14.11 3.02 -28.00
N SER A 1070 -14.46 1.97 -27.24
CA SER A 1070 -13.72 1.59 -26.04
C SER A 1070 -12.32 1.06 -26.39
N ASP A 1071 -12.20 0.23 -27.44
CA ASP A 1071 -10.91 -0.22 -27.96
C ASP A 1071 -10.04 0.96 -28.44
N HIS A 1072 -10.65 1.94 -29.11
CA HIS A 1072 -9.98 3.16 -29.56
C HIS A 1072 -9.51 4.03 -28.38
N ILE A 1073 -10.36 4.22 -27.36
CA ILE A 1073 -10.02 4.95 -26.14
C ILE A 1073 -8.83 4.31 -25.43
N GLN A 1074 -8.79 2.98 -25.35
CA GLN A 1074 -7.70 2.24 -24.74
C GLN A 1074 -6.38 2.43 -25.53
N THR A 1075 -6.42 2.23 -26.84
CA THR A 1075 -5.25 2.35 -27.73
C THR A 1075 -4.59 3.73 -27.63
N TYR A 1076 -5.40 4.79 -27.57
CA TYR A 1076 -4.91 6.16 -27.48
C TYR A 1076 -4.88 6.70 -26.04
N LYS A 1077 -4.77 5.84 -25.03
CA LYS A 1077 -4.58 6.20 -23.60
C LYS A 1077 -5.55 7.28 -23.10
N LYS A 1078 -6.84 7.12 -23.40
CA LYS A 1078 -7.91 8.08 -23.08
C LYS A 1078 -7.76 9.45 -23.76
N ARG A 1079 -7.14 9.46 -24.94
CA ARG A 1079 -7.04 10.61 -25.86
C ARG A 1079 -7.46 10.18 -27.27
N PRO A 1080 -8.71 9.71 -27.47
CA PRO A 1080 -9.15 9.20 -28.77
C PRO A 1080 -9.09 10.28 -29.85
N ILE A 1081 -8.68 9.90 -31.06
CA ILE A 1081 -8.65 10.78 -32.24
C ILE A 1081 -9.86 10.63 -33.17
N TYR A 1082 -10.65 9.57 -32.96
CA TYR A 1082 -11.93 9.34 -33.62
C TYR A 1082 -12.99 9.50 -32.54
N TRP A 1083 -13.82 10.53 -32.69
CA TRP A 1083 -14.78 10.92 -31.68
C TRP A 1083 -16.14 10.38 -32.05
N LEU A 1084 -16.72 9.61 -31.14
CA LEU A 1084 -18.08 9.10 -31.29
C LEU A 1084 -19.06 10.16 -30.81
N PHE A 1085 -19.71 10.83 -31.75
CA PHE A 1085 -20.90 11.63 -31.50
C PHE A 1085 -22.07 10.67 -31.37
N THR A 1086 -22.85 10.79 -30.29
CA THR A 1086 -23.89 9.82 -29.96
C THR A 1086 -25.12 10.49 -29.34
N SER A 1087 -26.30 10.10 -29.80
CA SER A 1087 -27.58 10.63 -29.31
C SER A 1087 -27.96 10.14 -27.91
N GLY A 1088 -27.39 9.02 -27.47
CA GLY A 1088 -27.67 8.47 -26.15
C GLY A 1088 -27.74 6.94 -26.10
N LYS A 1089 -28.48 6.43 -25.12
CA LYS A 1089 -28.54 5.00 -24.81
C LYS A 1089 -29.29 4.18 -25.85
N LYS A 1090 -30.28 4.77 -26.54
CA LYS A 1090 -31.01 4.13 -27.63
C LYS A 1090 -30.20 4.11 -28.92
N ARG A 1091 -29.14 4.92 -28.98
CA ARG A 1091 -28.20 5.00 -30.11
C ARG A 1091 -28.96 5.27 -31.41
N ALA A 1092 -29.95 6.17 -31.34
CA ALA A 1092 -30.74 6.57 -32.49
C ALA A 1092 -29.83 7.11 -33.61
N PHE A 1093 -28.84 7.91 -33.23
CA PHE A 1093 -27.79 8.39 -34.12
C PHE A 1093 -26.43 8.28 -33.46
N ASN A 1094 -25.50 7.63 -34.14
CA ASN A 1094 -24.08 7.73 -33.83
C ASN A 1094 -23.32 8.12 -35.10
N ALA A 1095 -22.23 8.88 -34.94
CA ALA A 1095 -21.29 9.12 -36.01
C ALA A 1095 -19.86 9.22 -35.47
N LEU A 1096 -18.90 8.70 -36.22
CA LEU A 1096 -17.49 8.97 -35.97
C LEU A 1096 -17.08 10.25 -36.70
N ILE A 1097 -16.34 11.11 -36.00
CA ILE A 1097 -15.66 12.26 -36.55
C ILE A 1097 -14.16 12.11 -36.31
N TYR A 1098 -13.34 12.39 -37.31
CA TYR A 1098 -11.89 12.45 -37.15
C TYR A 1098 -11.43 13.84 -36.71
N LEU A 1099 -10.77 13.93 -35.54
CA LEU A 1099 -10.25 15.18 -34.95
C LEU A 1099 -9.53 16.06 -36.00
N HIS A 1100 -8.61 15.48 -36.77
CA HIS A 1100 -7.78 16.23 -37.72
C HIS A 1100 -8.53 16.69 -38.98
N ARG A 1101 -9.78 16.29 -39.16
CA ARG A 1101 -10.65 16.72 -40.27
C ARG A 1101 -11.86 17.51 -39.82
N TYR A 1102 -11.97 17.81 -38.52
CA TYR A 1102 -13.01 18.68 -38.01
C TYR A 1102 -12.89 20.10 -38.59
N GLN A 1103 -14.02 20.66 -39.04
CA GLN A 1103 -14.18 22.03 -39.53
C GLN A 1103 -15.32 22.74 -38.77
N GLU A 1104 -15.34 24.08 -38.78
CA GLU A 1104 -16.33 24.91 -38.06
C GLU A 1104 -17.80 24.62 -38.47
N ASP A 1105 -18.02 24.07 -39.67
CA ASP A 1105 -19.34 23.69 -40.20
C ASP A 1105 -19.71 22.22 -39.97
N THR A 1106 -18.82 21.41 -39.37
CA THR A 1106 -19.02 19.95 -39.19
C THR A 1106 -20.32 19.63 -38.45
N LEU A 1107 -20.63 20.36 -37.37
CA LEU A 1107 -21.86 20.14 -36.60
C LEU A 1107 -23.11 20.57 -37.39
N SER A 1108 -23.02 21.65 -38.16
CA SER A 1108 -24.11 22.10 -39.04
C SER A 1108 -24.41 21.06 -40.11
N ARG A 1109 -23.37 20.46 -40.71
CA ARG A 1109 -23.50 19.38 -41.69
C ARG A 1109 -24.04 18.09 -41.08
N MET A 1110 -23.53 17.70 -39.90
CA MET A 1110 -24.07 16.57 -39.14
C MET A 1110 -25.57 16.74 -38.88
N ARG A 1111 -26.00 17.94 -38.53
CA ARG A 1111 -27.41 18.24 -38.30
C ARG A 1111 -28.23 18.10 -39.59
N THR A 1112 -27.84 18.81 -40.65
CA THR A 1112 -28.63 18.92 -41.89
C THR A 1112 -28.61 17.65 -42.73
N ASP A 1113 -27.41 17.10 -42.97
CA ASP A 1113 -27.18 16.03 -43.93
C ASP A 1113 -27.42 14.63 -43.30
N TYR A 1114 -27.50 14.54 -41.97
CA TYR A 1114 -27.64 13.26 -41.28
C TYR A 1114 -28.78 13.22 -40.28
N VAL A 1115 -28.77 14.08 -39.24
CA VAL A 1115 -29.76 13.98 -38.15
C VAL A 1115 -31.18 14.26 -38.63
N LEU A 1116 -31.40 15.35 -39.38
CA LEU A 1116 -32.71 15.67 -39.94
C LEU A 1116 -33.18 14.64 -40.98
N GLU A 1117 -32.25 14.17 -41.83
CA GLU A 1117 -32.56 13.13 -42.80
C GLU A 1117 -32.94 11.79 -42.11
N LEU A 1118 -32.27 11.43 -41.02
CA LEU A 1118 -32.58 10.24 -40.25
C LEU A 1118 -33.96 10.34 -39.58
N GLN A 1119 -34.34 11.50 -39.05
CA GLN A 1119 -35.67 11.71 -38.49
C GLN A 1119 -36.77 11.44 -39.53
N ILE A 1120 -36.58 11.85 -40.78
CA ILE A 1120 -37.52 11.59 -41.88
C ILE A 1120 -37.57 10.08 -42.17
N LYS A 1121 -36.41 9.41 -42.26
CA LYS A 1121 -36.32 7.97 -42.53
C LYS A 1121 -36.95 7.12 -41.44
N LEU A 1122 -36.67 7.43 -40.17
CA LEU A 1122 -37.25 6.75 -39.01
C LEU A 1122 -38.78 6.94 -38.96
N GLN A 1123 -39.27 8.15 -39.23
CA GLN A 1123 -40.71 8.41 -39.32
C GLN A 1123 -41.38 7.56 -40.43
N GLY A 1124 -40.71 7.38 -41.57
CA GLY A 1124 -41.17 6.49 -42.63
C GLY A 1124 -41.26 5.02 -42.19
N GLU A 1125 -40.24 4.51 -41.49
CA GLU A 1125 -40.24 3.15 -40.94
C GLU A 1125 -41.31 2.97 -39.84
N ILE A 1126 -41.52 3.98 -38.98
CA ILE A 1126 -42.61 3.99 -37.99
C ILE A 1126 -43.97 3.80 -38.68
N THR A 1127 -44.25 4.60 -39.73
CA THR A 1127 -45.50 4.49 -40.49
C THR A 1127 -45.64 3.13 -41.18
N LYS A 1128 -44.55 2.54 -41.67
CA LYS A 1128 -44.54 1.20 -42.28
C LYS A 1128 -44.89 0.10 -41.27
N TYR A 1129 -44.25 0.08 -40.09
CA TYR A 1129 -44.54 -0.92 -39.06
C TYR A 1129 -45.92 -0.74 -38.41
N GLN A 1130 -46.44 0.50 -38.34
CA GLN A 1130 -47.83 0.77 -37.94
C GLN A 1130 -48.82 0.11 -38.90
N LYS A 1131 -48.65 0.32 -40.22
CA LYS A 1131 -49.48 -0.34 -41.25
C LYS A 1131 -49.35 -1.86 -41.22
N GLN A 1132 -48.14 -2.39 -40.98
CA GLN A 1132 -47.93 -3.84 -40.87
C GLN A 1132 -48.67 -4.45 -39.67
N LEU A 1133 -48.79 -3.72 -38.55
CA LEU A 1133 -49.56 -4.15 -37.37
C LEU A 1133 -51.07 -4.18 -37.64
N GLU A 1134 -51.57 -3.21 -38.42
CA GLU A 1134 -52.99 -3.13 -38.82
C GLU A 1134 -53.38 -4.27 -39.78
N ILE A 1135 -52.49 -4.65 -40.70
CA ILE A 1135 -52.77 -5.62 -41.77
C ILE A 1135 -52.46 -7.07 -41.36
N SER A 1136 -51.44 -7.31 -40.52
CA SER A 1136 -51.01 -8.67 -40.19
C SER A 1136 -52.07 -9.45 -39.42
N THR A 1137 -52.27 -10.73 -39.77
CA THR A 1137 -53.16 -11.66 -39.06
C THR A 1137 -52.39 -12.66 -38.17
N ASN A 1138 -51.05 -12.68 -38.26
CA ASN A 1138 -50.18 -13.58 -37.52
C ASN A 1138 -49.70 -12.95 -36.19
N ASN A 1139 -49.92 -13.64 -35.07
CA ASN A 1139 -49.54 -13.16 -33.73
C ASN A 1139 -48.02 -13.04 -33.53
N ALA A 1140 -47.21 -13.87 -34.20
CA ALA A 1140 -45.74 -13.78 -34.10
C ALA A 1140 -45.20 -12.51 -34.79
N ASP A 1141 -45.70 -12.22 -35.99
CA ASP A 1141 -45.31 -11.03 -36.75
C ASP A 1141 -45.79 -9.75 -36.07
N LYS A 1142 -46.99 -9.76 -35.47
CA LYS A 1142 -47.46 -8.64 -34.63
C LYS A 1142 -46.52 -8.37 -33.47
N LYS A 1143 -46.08 -9.40 -32.75
CA LYS A 1143 -45.17 -9.25 -31.61
C LYS A 1143 -43.82 -8.64 -32.02
N ILE A 1144 -43.26 -9.08 -33.16
CA ILE A 1144 -42.00 -8.55 -33.70
C ILE A 1144 -42.18 -7.09 -34.13
N ALA A 1145 -43.25 -6.78 -34.88
CA ALA A 1145 -43.54 -5.44 -35.35
C ALA A 1145 -43.83 -4.46 -34.20
N THR A 1146 -44.55 -4.86 -33.14
CA THR A 1146 -44.78 -4.03 -31.95
C THR A 1146 -43.47 -3.71 -31.24
N LYS A 1147 -42.56 -4.70 -31.11
CA LYS A 1147 -41.26 -4.48 -30.49
C LYS A 1147 -40.43 -3.48 -31.30
N ARG A 1148 -40.33 -3.66 -32.62
CA ARG A 1148 -39.58 -2.76 -33.50
C ARG A 1148 -40.18 -1.35 -33.56
N LEU A 1149 -41.50 -1.24 -33.58
CA LEU A 1149 -42.18 0.06 -33.56
C LEU A 1149 -41.84 0.84 -32.28
N LYS A 1150 -41.85 0.18 -31.12
CA LYS A 1150 -41.43 0.80 -29.86
C LYS A 1150 -39.97 1.25 -29.89
N GLU A 1151 -39.07 0.42 -30.42
CA GLU A 1151 -37.65 0.78 -30.58
C GLU A 1151 -37.48 2.03 -31.47
N LEU A 1152 -38.19 2.10 -32.60
CA LEU A 1152 -38.14 3.24 -33.53
C LEU A 1152 -38.73 4.52 -32.90
N GLN A 1153 -39.81 4.41 -32.12
CA GLN A 1153 -40.40 5.55 -31.40
C GLN A 1153 -39.46 6.10 -30.32
N ASP A 1154 -38.84 5.20 -29.55
CA ASP A 1154 -37.82 5.57 -28.57
C ASP A 1154 -36.61 6.25 -29.25
N GLN A 1155 -36.17 5.73 -30.40
CA GLN A 1155 -35.09 6.33 -31.21
C GLN A 1155 -35.49 7.71 -31.75
N GLN A 1156 -36.71 7.88 -32.25
CA GLN A 1156 -37.20 9.16 -32.76
C GLN A 1156 -37.22 10.23 -31.67
N SER A 1157 -37.67 9.86 -30.45
CA SER A 1157 -37.68 10.76 -29.29
C SER A 1157 -36.28 11.17 -28.88
N GLU A 1158 -35.35 10.21 -28.75
CA GLU A 1158 -33.94 10.50 -28.42
C GLU A 1158 -33.28 11.40 -29.49
N LEU A 1159 -33.57 11.15 -30.77
CA LEU A 1159 -33.03 11.91 -31.88
C LEU A 1159 -33.53 13.36 -31.91
N ALA A 1160 -34.78 13.62 -31.50
CA ALA A 1160 -35.32 14.97 -31.37
C ALA A 1160 -34.60 15.78 -30.27
N GLU A 1161 -34.40 15.19 -29.08
CA GLU A 1161 -33.63 15.82 -28.00
C GLU A 1161 -32.18 16.08 -28.41
N TYR A 1162 -31.57 15.13 -29.13
CA TYR A 1162 -30.22 15.28 -29.64
C TYR A 1162 -30.09 16.40 -30.68
N GLN A 1163 -31.08 16.52 -31.58
CA GLN A 1163 -31.11 17.57 -32.60
C GLN A 1163 -31.12 18.97 -31.98
N GLU A 1164 -31.86 19.18 -30.89
CA GLU A 1164 -31.92 20.46 -30.18
C GLU A 1164 -30.54 20.83 -29.57
N LYS A 1165 -29.90 19.86 -28.88
CA LYS A 1165 -28.54 20.04 -28.34
C LYS A 1165 -27.51 20.32 -29.44
N LEU A 1166 -27.60 19.57 -30.54
CA LEU A 1166 -26.71 19.71 -31.68
C LEU A 1166 -26.88 21.08 -32.36
N GLN A 1167 -28.11 21.58 -32.48
CA GLN A 1167 -28.38 22.91 -33.02
C GLN A 1167 -27.69 24.00 -32.21
N HIS A 1168 -27.86 23.99 -30.88
CA HIS A 1168 -27.24 24.99 -30.01
C HIS A 1168 -25.71 25.06 -30.18
N LEU A 1169 -25.02 23.91 -30.28
CA LEU A 1169 -23.57 23.88 -30.48
C LEU A 1169 -23.14 24.10 -31.93
N ALA A 1170 -23.97 23.77 -32.92
CA ALA A 1170 -23.71 24.08 -34.32
C ALA A 1170 -23.71 25.59 -34.58
N ASP A 1171 -24.61 26.33 -33.93
CA ASP A 1171 -24.68 27.80 -34.03
C ASP A 1171 -23.45 28.48 -33.41
N ALA A 1172 -22.79 27.83 -32.46
CA ALA A 1172 -21.55 28.33 -31.83
C ALA A 1172 -20.31 28.24 -32.73
N ARG A 1173 -20.36 27.48 -33.85
CA ARG A 1173 -19.27 27.30 -34.83
C ARG A 1173 -17.90 27.09 -34.16
N ILE A 1174 -17.84 26.12 -33.27
CA ILE A 1174 -16.66 25.81 -32.46
C ILE A 1174 -15.45 25.59 -33.38
N LYS A 1175 -14.36 26.30 -33.12
CA LYS A 1175 -13.08 26.12 -33.81
C LYS A 1175 -12.13 25.33 -32.91
N LEU A 1176 -11.44 24.34 -33.48
CA LEU A 1176 -10.45 23.54 -32.76
C LEU A 1176 -9.03 24.00 -33.07
N ASP A 1177 -8.18 23.95 -32.05
CA ASP A 1177 -6.72 24.01 -32.21
C ASP A 1177 -6.15 22.65 -31.78
N LEU A 1178 -5.61 21.90 -32.73
CA LEU A 1178 -5.05 20.57 -32.48
C LEU A 1178 -3.96 20.59 -31.38
N ASP A 1179 -3.20 21.68 -31.27
CA ASP A 1179 -2.12 21.78 -30.28
C ASP A 1179 -2.65 21.91 -28.83
N ASP A 1180 -3.92 22.19 -28.63
CA ASP A 1180 -4.54 22.10 -27.31
C ASP A 1180 -4.66 20.66 -26.81
N GLY A 1181 -4.56 19.69 -27.72
CA GLY A 1181 -4.72 18.26 -27.45
C GLY A 1181 -6.17 17.82 -27.34
N VAL A 1182 -6.36 16.51 -27.21
CA VAL A 1182 -7.69 15.90 -27.17
C VAL A 1182 -8.44 16.29 -25.90
N ALA A 1183 -7.76 16.39 -24.75
CA ALA A 1183 -8.44 16.67 -23.48
C ALA A 1183 -9.22 17.99 -23.49
N TYR A 1184 -8.64 19.07 -24.01
CA TYR A 1184 -9.32 20.36 -24.11
C TYR A 1184 -10.36 20.38 -25.23
N ASN A 1185 -9.99 19.92 -26.43
CA ASN A 1185 -10.86 19.99 -27.61
C ASN A 1185 -12.11 19.08 -27.48
N TYR A 1186 -11.98 17.90 -26.87
CA TYR A 1186 -13.09 16.97 -26.66
C TYR A 1186 -14.15 17.55 -25.71
N CYS A 1187 -13.71 18.26 -24.66
CA CYS A 1187 -14.60 18.87 -23.66
C CYS A 1187 -15.53 19.95 -24.26
N GLN A 1188 -15.16 20.56 -25.39
CA GLN A 1188 -16.00 21.55 -26.08
C GLN A 1188 -17.32 20.95 -26.59
N PHE A 1189 -17.41 19.62 -26.72
CA PHE A 1189 -18.58 18.91 -27.23
C PHE A 1189 -19.34 18.14 -26.14
N LYS A 1190 -19.15 18.52 -24.87
CA LYS A 1190 -19.81 17.91 -23.71
C LYS A 1190 -21.32 17.79 -23.95
N GLY A 1191 -21.84 16.58 -23.80
CA GLY A 1191 -23.25 16.26 -24.03
C GLY A 1191 -23.61 15.83 -25.46
N LEU A 1192 -22.69 15.93 -26.44
CA LEU A 1192 -22.86 15.39 -27.80
C LEU A 1192 -21.96 14.20 -28.14
N VAL A 1193 -20.82 14.09 -27.44
CA VAL A 1193 -19.83 13.02 -27.62
C VAL A 1193 -19.97 11.94 -26.54
N TYR A 1194 -19.43 10.76 -26.82
CA TYR A 1194 -19.44 9.62 -25.92
C TYR A 1194 -18.83 9.95 -24.55
N GLU A 1195 -19.53 9.51 -23.49
CA GLU A 1195 -19.06 9.53 -22.11
C GLU A 1195 -19.36 8.17 -21.47
N GLY A 1196 -18.35 7.59 -20.81
CA GLY A 1196 -18.39 6.24 -20.27
C GLY A 1196 -17.47 6.03 -19.07
N THR A 1197 -17.44 4.82 -18.52
CA THR A 1197 -16.55 4.47 -17.40
C THR A 1197 -15.08 4.46 -17.80
N ASP A 1198 -14.82 4.16 -19.07
CA ASP A 1198 -13.52 4.16 -19.76
C ASP A 1198 -13.03 5.57 -20.15
N LEU A 1199 -13.95 6.50 -20.42
CA LEU A 1199 -13.65 7.91 -20.70
C LEU A 1199 -14.66 8.85 -20.01
N LYS A 1200 -14.25 9.42 -18.87
CA LYS A 1200 -15.04 10.38 -18.09
C LYS A 1200 -14.70 11.80 -18.51
N ILE A 1201 -15.71 12.63 -18.79
CA ILE A 1201 -15.47 14.03 -19.17
C ILE A 1201 -14.78 14.81 -18.04
N ALA A 1202 -15.13 14.52 -16.77
CA ALA A 1202 -14.49 15.17 -15.62
C ALA A 1202 -12.96 14.96 -15.55
N ASP A 1203 -12.46 13.80 -15.99
CA ASP A 1203 -11.02 13.52 -16.03
C ASP A 1203 -10.32 14.37 -17.11
N LEU A 1204 -10.98 14.57 -18.26
CA LEU A 1204 -10.50 15.43 -19.35
C LEU A 1204 -10.58 16.91 -18.99
N GLU A 1205 -11.67 17.35 -18.34
CA GLU A 1205 -11.83 18.70 -17.82
C GLU A 1205 -10.72 19.03 -16.83
N LYS A 1206 -10.40 18.10 -15.92
CA LYS A 1206 -9.27 18.25 -14.99
C LYS A 1206 -7.94 18.38 -15.75
N ALA A 1207 -7.72 17.56 -16.76
CA ALA A 1207 -6.52 17.63 -17.60
C ALA A 1207 -6.47 18.87 -18.51
N SER A 1208 -7.57 19.59 -18.71
CA SER A 1208 -7.61 20.80 -19.54
C SER A 1208 -7.56 22.11 -18.75
N GLN A 1209 -7.57 22.04 -17.41
CA GLN A 1209 -7.54 23.21 -16.52
C GLN A 1209 -6.36 24.16 -16.72
N TRP A 1210 -5.25 23.69 -17.31
CA TRP A 1210 -4.08 24.53 -17.55
C TRP A 1210 -4.33 25.66 -18.56
N LYS A 1211 -5.39 25.56 -19.36
CA LYS A 1211 -5.76 26.55 -20.38
C LYS A 1211 -6.73 27.62 -19.87
N ASN A 1212 -7.32 27.43 -18.68
CA ASN A 1212 -8.33 28.32 -18.09
C ASN A 1212 -7.73 29.42 -17.21
#